data_AF-A0A1G7GCR7-F1
#
_entry.id   AF-A0A1G7GCR7-F1
#
_cell.length_a   1.000
_cell.length_b   1.000
_cell.length_c   1.000
_cell.angle_alpha   90.00
_cell.angle_beta   90.00
_cell.angle_gamma   90.00
#
_symmetry.space_group_name_H-M   'P 1'
#
loop_
_entity.id
_entity.type
_entity.pdbx_description
1 polymer ?
#
loop_
_entity_poly.entity_id
_entity_poly.type
_entity_poly.pdbx_seq_one_letter_code
_entity_poly.pdbx_strand_id
1 'polypeptide(L)'
;MNIEYPYNIKSLTDSLKSSNRFGIYPIGKFNAWHGGIHIEGDSHVKCIADGRVIAYRIPTKYFYEDLGKGKDNPKYSNGFVLMQHYYKSEEGLEFTFYSLYNHLMSKKDYEKDDYSKKKIPDVLAEFSYKVSDQANDAIKGLEVYKLNSKKEIDKTNLVFLKYKTKVEVLTNNGKDILLESNKKYNKIKCKDYEGTTHSDVYVSKGLIVNGKANYKGDKSPKKGVIVYEEAKDTSEQLRIIEKSTKIKIDKKKSTNKWLKLEDEEGFIKNDDNLTKTKKIDEENLFFDKVVKSDGLLKAGTIIGHTGLFDSPSISQYRAAHVEVFSFEDPKDFLKGGKDSEKEENKKFLKIDKGAELQLNLKISVSIKKHTPVKILEIDDNYCKIQIIKPSAEVFYKHLNDEYKTKGHYTIKDDYTETIDGVETEIKCYEILKALFGKYLKADSPLYSKNYIIYKNTEKREAEYQPEHYDKTFWVKNNTAIQKQMAESTLIKPVKNDEFTLTEDITEYYISKPSTESDTIITKEILRINSASIPKHKDGEKQYYKITYNKKEGWIKTDDPKITKISAFDWEEFGFEVMDAGDEYCYSVKDVKNNIETSPFLEKIWKTIDENNDNIIDENEWNRAKNTKVLSQFSKLVCKHKSEWSYTESEIEKEIKEYYKIGLNQATGDKKKNLEKKQDENIALLKKRVKNTCFWDKVEKGEQETKSTFSNLSTLTLLPAAFIYYYFTNEEKKESDKKNIRSFKTSQKNVWHFHPIAFIEQMKLITGGVNHTFDNKYKATGNEVYINVITPKGRDLEGPLVVFDSSGILFKTHSLCRGSSSDRFTGGGNGDTPTGKASTSYDSIRHKGEYSYGNYGLIDLIGLEGEFKKATSNGRAGIAIHCGHTSGYYKKSLEDIGKLMGTHGCIRVYNNEMKKLGELYSDLKSQGKKIYCYIEDHDGDINDVYKFYDLKRDIKDKSRGARSANQ
;
A
#
# COMPACT_ATOMS: atom_id res chain seq x y z
N MET A 1 -7.12 -4.51 11.22
CA MET A 1 -6.12 -3.65 11.90
C MET A 1 -4.97 -3.42 10.92
N ASN A 2 -4.52 -2.18 10.74
CA ASN A 2 -3.34 -1.90 9.91
C ASN A 2 -2.06 -2.13 10.72
N ILE A 3 -1.08 -2.81 10.12
CA ILE A 3 0.21 -3.10 10.76
C ILE A 3 1.37 -2.80 9.81
N GLU A 4 2.42 -2.21 10.34
CA GLU A 4 3.59 -1.69 9.64
C GLU A 4 4.87 -2.05 10.38
N TYR A 5 5.99 -2.08 9.67
CA TYR A 5 7.29 -2.24 10.31
C TYR A 5 7.71 -0.96 11.06
N PRO A 6 8.43 -1.09 12.17
CA PRO A 6 8.86 0.06 12.97
C PRO A 6 9.95 0.90 12.27
N TYR A 7 10.51 0.43 11.15
CA TYR A 7 11.49 1.15 10.31
C TYR A 7 11.42 0.63 8.87
N ASN A 8 12.19 1.25 7.96
CA ASN A 8 12.28 0.78 6.58
C ASN A 8 13.12 -0.52 6.49
N ILE A 9 12.48 -1.64 6.13
CA ILE A 9 13.15 -2.95 6.02
C ILE A 9 13.77 -3.09 4.64
N LYS A 10 15.09 -3.35 4.59
CA LYS A 10 15.85 -3.57 3.34
C LYS A 10 15.69 -4.99 2.78
N SER A 11 15.63 -6.00 3.65
CA SER A 11 15.31 -7.39 3.28
C SER A 11 14.69 -8.15 4.46
N LEU A 12 13.85 -9.14 4.18
CA LEU A 12 13.22 -9.99 5.19
C LEU A 12 14.24 -10.90 5.89
N THR A 13 15.33 -11.26 5.22
CA THR A 13 16.45 -12.03 5.80
C THR A 13 17.36 -11.20 6.71
N ASP A 14 17.45 -9.88 6.51
CA ASP A 14 18.10 -8.94 7.45
C ASP A 14 17.20 -8.57 8.65
N SER A 15 15.95 -9.05 8.69
CA SER A 15 14.90 -8.53 9.57
C SER A 15 14.96 -9.06 11.00
N LEU A 16 15.62 -10.20 11.24
CA LEU A 16 15.84 -10.74 12.59
C LEU A 16 16.99 -10.05 13.34
N LYS A 17 17.64 -9.05 12.70
CA LYS A 17 18.72 -8.25 13.29
C LYS A 17 19.88 -9.11 13.83
N SER A 18 20.32 -10.10 13.06
CA SER A 18 21.49 -10.95 13.37
C SER A 18 22.78 -10.15 13.66
N SER A 19 22.88 -8.92 13.14
CA SER A 19 24.02 -8.01 13.34
C SER A 19 23.90 -7.08 14.56
N ASN A 20 22.85 -7.21 15.39
CA ASN A 20 22.56 -6.28 16.47
C ASN A 20 23.70 -6.30 17.50
N ARG A 21 24.39 -5.16 17.62
CA ARG A 21 25.64 -5.07 18.40
C ARG A 21 25.43 -5.12 19.90
N PHE A 22 24.17 -5.06 20.37
CA PHE A 22 23.82 -4.94 21.79
C PHE A 22 22.93 -6.08 22.31
N GLY A 23 22.64 -7.09 21.50
CA GLY A 23 21.82 -8.24 21.89
C GLY A 23 20.87 -8.67 20.78
N ILE A 24 20.47 -9.93 20.80
CA ILE A 24 19.43 -10.49 19.94
C ILE A 24 18.27 -10.90 20.83
N TYR A 25 17.01 -10.71 20.44
CA TYR A 25 15.91 -11.22 21.26
C TYR A 25 16.03 -12.76 21.40
N PRO A 26 15.92 -13.36 22.60
CA PRO A 26 15.72 -12.75 23.93
C PRO A 26 17.01 -12.54 24.77
N ILE A 27 18.20 -12.66 24.19
CA ILE A 27 19.52 -12.63 24.84
C ILE A 27 20.29 -11.32 24.57
N GLY A 28 20.46 -10.53 25.61
CA GLY A 28 21.24 -9.30 25.63
C GLY A 28 22.75 -9.53 25.79
N LYS A 29 23.51 -8.44 25.85
CA LYS A 29 24.91 -8.50 26.33
C LYS A 29 24.97 -9.06 27.75
N PHE A 30 26.04 -9.79 28.06
CA PHE A 30 26.31 -10.36 29.39
C PHE A 30 25.22 -11.33 29.89
N ASN A 31 24.60 -12.12 28.98
CA ASN A 31 23.54 -13.07 29.33
C ASN A 31 22.38 -12.41 30.09
N ALA A 32 22.05 -11.17 29.73
CA ALA A 32 20.93 -10.44 30.28
C ALA A 32 19.66 -10.64 29.44
N TRP A 33 18.51 -10.41 30.04
CA TRP A 33 17.23 -10.34 29.34
C TRP A 33 17.27 -9.25 28.24
N HIS A 34 16.74 -9.57 27.06
CA HIS A 34 16.58 -8.63 25.94
C HIS A 34 15.18 -8.74 25.32
N GLY A 35 14.25 -7.87 25.69
CA GLY A 35 12.82 -7.95 25.35
C GLY A 35 12.43 -7.44 23.97
N GLY A 36 13.39 -6.97 23.18
CA GLY A 36 13.13 -6.32 21.91
C GLY A 36 14.24 -6.41 20.89
N ILE A 37 14.28 -5.45 19.97
CA ILE A 37 15.30 -5.35 18.93
C ILE A 37 15.86 -3.93 18.85
N HIS A 38 17.07 -3.77 18.29
CA HIS A 38 17.59 -2.46 17.96
C HIS A 38 17.46 -2.15 16.47
N ILE A 39 16.95 -0.96 16.19
CA ILE A 39 16.95 -0.33 14.87
C ILE A 39 18.21 0.53 14.80
N GLU A 40 19.26 0.03 14.13
CA GLU A 40 20.55 0.73 14.03
C GLU A 40 20.61 1.71 12.85
N GLY A 41 21.54 2.68 12.92
CA GLY A 41 21.79 3.68 11.89
C GLY A 41 20.86 4.89 12.00
N ASP A 42 21.00 5.88 11.10
CA ASP A 42 20.13 7.06 11.06
C ASP A 42 18.80 6.73 10.37
N SER A 43 17.84 6.26 11.17
CA SER A 43 16.59 5.68 10.69
C SER A 43 15.36 6.38 11.29
N HIS A 44 14.31 6.50 10.49
CA HIS A 44 12.97 6.82 10.97
C HIS A 44 12.43 5.69 11.83
N VAL A 45 11.80 6.04 12.95
CA VAL A 45 11.08 5.12 13.82
C VAL A 45 9.59 5.38 13.65
N LYS A 46 8.82 4.32 13.36
CA LYS A 46 7.40 4.37 13.00
C LYS A 46 6.52 3.58 13.96
N CYS A 47 5.27 4.02 14.12
CA CYS A 47 4.22 3.23 14.76
C CYS A 47 4.03 1.90 14.03
N ILE A 48 4.01 0.78 14.76
CA ILE A 48 3.81 -0.54 14.17
C ILE A 48 2.36 -0.81 13.86
N ALA A 49 1.43 -0.13 14.55
CA ALA A 49 0.01 -0.26 14.32
C ALA A 49 -0.73 0.99 14.78
N ASP A 50 -1.98 1.10 14.38
CA ASP A 50 -2.91 2.07 14.95
C ASP A 50 -2.96 1.91 16.48
N GLY A 51 -2.89 3.00 17.22
CA GLY A 51 -2.87 2.93 18.67
C GLY A 51 -2.89 4.27 19.36
N ARG A 52 -2.92 4.21 20.68
CA ARG A 52 -2.87 5.35 21.58
C ARG A 52 -1.48 5.49 22.19
N VAL A 53 -0.91 6.69 22.18
CA VAL A 53 0.27 7.03 22.96
C VAL A 53 -0.12 7.10 24.44
N ILE A 54 0.50 6.26 25.27
CA ILE A 54 0.24 6.16 26.72
C ILE A 54 1.16 7.08 27.51
N ALA A 55 2.42 7.13 27.10
CA ALA A 55 3.43 8.01 27.67
C ALA A 55 4.56 8.27 26.66
N TYR A 56 5.25 9.38 26.85
CA TYR A 56 6.47 9.68 26.12
C TYR A 56 7.47 10.45 26.99
N ARG A 57 8.72 10.51 26.53
CA ARG A 57 9.76 11.43 27.03
C ARG A 57 10.59 11.92 25.85
N ILE A 58 10.76 13.24 25.75
CA ILE A 58 11.65 13.86 24.76
C ILE A 58 12.86 14.45 25.50
N PRO A 59 14.08 13.95 25.30
CA PRO A 59 15.25 14.48 25.96
C PRO A 59 15.69 15.78 25.29
N THR A 60 16.04 16.80 26.08
CA THR A 60 16.65 18.02 25.54
C THR A 60 18.04 17.71 25.00
N LYS A 61 18.80 16.87 25.71
CA LYS A 61 20.18 16.47 25.41
C LYS A 61 20.41 15.00 25.79
N TYR A 62 21.46 14.39 25.24
CA TYR A 62 21.86 13.05 25.65
C TYR A 62 22.53 13.02 27.04
N PHE A 63 22.43 11.86 27.68
CA PHE A 63 23.19 11.52 28.88
C PHE A 63 24.57 11.01 28.49
N TYR A 64 25.48 11.00 29.46
CA TYR A 64 26.83 10.46 29.31
C TYR A 64 27.16 9.44 30.39
N GLU A 65 27.91 8.42 29.98
CA GLU A 65 28.53 7.44 30.86
C GLU A 65 29.86 7.96 31.33
N ASP A 66 29.98 8.22 32.62
CA ASP A 66 31.22 8.79 33.15
C ASP A 66 32.28 7.70 33.31
N LEU A 67 33.15 7.62 32.32
CA LEU A 67 34.27 6.68 32.29
C LEU A 67 35.61 7.39 32.52
N GLY A 68 35.57 8.61 33.06
CA GLY A 68 36.77 9.44 33.25
C GLY A 68 37.37 10.00 31.96
N LYS A 69 36.64 9.94 30.83
CA LYS A 69 37.12 10.39 29.50
C LYS A 69 36.60 11.79 29.11
N GLY A 70 35.95 12.51 30.02
CA GLY A 70 35.47 13.87 29.77
C GLY A 70 34.48 13.95 28.60
N LYS A 71 34.85 14.69 27.54
CA LYS A 71 34.00 14.92 26.35
C LYS A 71 33.80 13.67 25.49
N ASP A 72 34.67 12.67 25.63
CA ASP A 72 34.64 11.40 24.89
C ASP A 72 33.89 10.29 25.63
N ASN A 73 33.23 10.64 26.74
CA ASN A 73 32.32 9.74 27.44
C ASN A 73 31.16 9.30 26.51
N PRO A 74 30.84 7.99 26.44
CA PRO A 74 29.76 7.47 25.62
C PRO A 74 28.42 8.16 25.92
N LYS A 75 27.68 8.53 24.87
CA LYS A 75 26.38 9.18 24.98
C LYS A 75 25.24 8.22 24.72
N TYR A 76 24.15 8.37 25.47
CA TYR A 76 22.94 7.60 25.23
C TYR A 76 21.69 8.47 25.42
N SER A 77 20.63 8.08 24.71
CA SER A 77 19.29 8.67 24.87
C SER A 77 18.45 7.91 25.90
N ASN A 78 17.57 8.63 26.58
CA ASN A 78 16.46 8.07 27.36
C ASN A 78 15.09 8.51 26.82
N GLY A 79 15.05 9.01 25.59
CA GLY A 79 13.81 9.40 24.93
C GLY A 79 13.01 8.18 24.52
N PHE A 80 11.71 8.20 24.74
CA PHE A 80 10.84 7.09 24.36
C PHE A 80 9.42 7.51 24.01
N VAL A 81 8.72 6.64 23.29
CA VAL A 81 7.27 6.66 23.09
C VAL A 81 6.72 5.27 23.44
N LEU A 82 5.70 5.22 24.28
CA LEU A 82 4.98 4.00 24.65
C LEU A 82 3.55 4.08 24.09
N MET A 83 3.13 3.04 23.38
CA MET A 83 1.81 2.96 22.77
C MET A 83 1.04 1.72 23.21
N GLN A 84 -0.28 1.85 23.28
CA GLN A 84 -1.25 0.77 23.46
C GLN A 84 -2.02 0.57 22.16
N HIS A 85 -2.22 -0.69 21.82
CA HIS A 85 -2.93 -1.16 20.65
C HIS A 85 -4.02 -2.13 21.07
N TYR A 86 -5.11 -2.14 20.30
CA TYR A 86 -6.23 -3.04 20.54
C TYR A 86 -6.58 -3.75 19.24
N TYR A 87 -6.51 -5.08 19.29
CA TYR A 87 -6.89 -5.96 18.21
C TYR A 87 -8.25 -6.59 18.51
N LYS A 88 -9.09 -6.70 17.48
CA LYS A 88 -10.33 -7.45 17.50
C LYS A 88 -10.54 -8.12 16.14
N SER A 89 -10.73 -9.43 16.13
CA SER A 89 -11.07 -10.21 14.94
C SER A 89 -12.58 -10.14 14.62
N GLU A 90 -12.98 -10.73 13.49
CA GLU A 90 -14.39 -10.84 13.10
C GLU A 90 -15.18 -11.74 14.06
N GLU A 91 -14.59 -12.84 14.54
CA GLU A 91 -15.22 -13.74 15.52
C GLU A 91 -15.09 -13.26 16.97
N GLY A 92 -14.55 -12.06 17.17
CA GLY A 92 -14.48 -11.42 18.48
C GLY A 92 -13.32 -11.86 19.36
N LEU A 93 -12.26 -12.44 18.79
CA LEU A 93 -10.97 -12.57 19.48
C LEU A 93 -10.41 -11.17 19.73
N GLU A 94 -10.30 -10.77 21.00
CA GLU A 94 -9.79 -9.48 21.44
C GLU A 94 -8.40 -9.65 22.06
N PHE A 95 -7.47 -8.73 21.77
CA PHE A 95 -6.12 -8.76 22.35
C PHE A 95 -5.57 -7.34 22.51
N THR A 96 -5.14 -6.99 23.71
CA THR A 96 -4.44 -5.72 23.97
C THR A 96 -2.94 -5.97 23.98
N PHE A 97 -2.21 -5.16 23.24
CA PHE A 97 -0.74 -5.19 23.26
C PHE A 97 -0.16 -3.80 23.20
N TYR A 98 1.13 -3.69 23.48
CA TYR A 98 1.86 -2.44 23.61
C TYR A 98 3.09 -2.46 22.73
N SER A 99 3.50 -1.28 22.27
CA SER A 99 4.79 -1.10 21.64
C SER A 99 5.57 0.01 22.34
N LEU A 100 6.84 -0.26 22.63
CA LEU A 100 7.76 0.69 23.21
C LEU A 100 8.84 1.02 22.19
N TYR A 101 9.09 2.31 21.99
CA TYR A 101 10.15 2.83 21.13
C TYR A 101 11.09 3.66 21.99
N ASN A 102 12.22 3.10 22.39
CA ASN A 102 13.17 3.70 23.31
C ASN A 102 14.46 4.16 22.59
N HIS A 103 15.27 4.95 23.28
CA HIS A 103 16.48 5.59 22.78
C HIS A 103 16.25 6.52 21.57
N LEU A 104 15.15 7.29 21.58
CA LEU A 104 14.82 8.24 20.50
C LEU A 104 15.69 9.50 20.52
N MET A 105 15.87 10.14 19.37
CA MET A 105 16.69 11.34 19.18
C MET A 105 16.28 12.52 20.10
N SER A 106 17.28 13.29 20.55
CA SER A 106 17.08 14.47 21.42
C SER A 106 16.69 15.73 20.66
N LYS A 107 16.07 16.69 21.36
CA LYS A 107 15.74 18.04 20.84
C LYS A 107 16.95 18.72 20.21
N LYS A 108 18.07 18.80 20.94
CA LYS A 108 19.30 19.44 20.43
C LYS A 108 19.83 18.82 19.15
N ASP A 109 19.62 17.52 18.95
CA ASP A 109 20.01 16.87 17.71
C ASP A 109 19.07 17.27 16.56
N TYR A 110 17.76 17.40 16.80
CA TYR A 110 16.80 17.93 15.80
C TYR A 110 17.09 19.38 15.41
N GLU A 111 17.71 20.16 16.28
CA GLU A 111 18.05 21.57 16.06
C GLU A 111 19.38 21.81 15.34
N LYS A 112 20.11 20.76 14.96
CA LYS A 112 21.34 20.89 14.16
C LYS A 112 21.00 21.16 12.68
N ASP A 113 21.76 22.05 12.05
CA ASP A 113 21.50 22.49 10.66
C ASP A 113 21.79 21.41 9.59
N ASP A 114 22.55 20.36 9.94
CA ASP A 114 23.22 19.49 8.97
C ASP A 114 22.32 18.44 8.29
N TYR A 115 21.13 18.15 8.83
CA TYR A 115 20.22 17.16 8.25
C TYR A 115 18.89 17.08 9.01
N SER A 116 18.93 17.38 10.31
CA SER A 116 17.90 17.01 11.29
C SER A 116 16.74 18.02 11.41
N LYS A 117 16.95 19.32 11.16
CA LYS A 117 15.85 20.31 11.08
C LYS A 117 14.85 20.00 9.94
N LYS A 118 15.34 19.49 8.80
CA LYS A 118 14.48 19.12 7.65
C LYS A 118 13.66 17.85 7.90
N LYS A 119 14.01 17.07 8.92
CA LYS A 119 13.43 15.76 9.22
C LYS A 119 12.64 15.71 10.53
N ILE A 120 12.36 16.84 11.17
CA ILE A 120 11.53 16.85 12.39
C ILE A 120 10.21 16.10 12.12
N PRO A 121 9.91 15.02 12.88
CA PRO A 121 8.65 14.31 12.77
C PRO A 121 7.46 15.26 12.98
N ASP A 122 6.40 15.09 12.20
CA ASP A 122 5.20 15.95 12.30
C ASP A 122 4.63 15.99 13.72
N VAL A 123 4.69 14.87 14.44
CA VAL A 123 4.24 14.75 15.82
C VAL A 123 5.07 15.55 16.83
N LEU A 124 6.26 16.01 16.45
CA LEU A 124 7.15 16.85 17.27
C LEU A 124 7.22 18.30 16.77
N ALA A 125 6.54 18.62 15.67
CA ALA A 125 6.75 19.84 14.91
C ALA A 125 5.69 20.90 15.17
N GLU A 126 6.16 22.12 15.39
CA GLU A 126 5.38 23.32 15.18
C GLU A 126 5.64 23.82 13.76
N PHE A 127 4.55 24.06 13.02
CA PHE A 127 4.62 24.56 11.66
C PHE A 127 4.57 26.08 11.63
N SER A 128 5.49 26.68 10.89
CA SER A 128 5.39 28.08 10.50
C SER A 128 5.26 28.19 9.00
N TYR A 129 4.46 29.17 8.57
CA TYR A 129 4.11 29.38 7.18
C TYR A 129 4.65 30.72 6.71
N LYS A 130 5.19 30.73 5.50
CA LYS A 130 5.63 31.92 4.79
C LYS A 130 5.09 31.84 3.37
N VAL A 131 4.61 32.96 2.82
CA VAL A 131 4.28 33.02 1.39
C VAL A 131 5.55 32.75 0.60
N SER A 132 5.50 31.75 -0.28
CA SER A 132 6.61 31.36 -1.13
C SER A 132 7.07 32.52 -2.00
N ASP A 133 8.38 32.64 -2.21
CA ASP A 133 8.93 33.64 -3.13
C ASP A 133 8.51 33.37 -4.60
N GLN A 134 8.05 32.13 -4.87
CA GLN A 134 7.48 31.71 -6.15
C GLN A 134 5.97 31.89 -6.25
N ALA A 135 5.29 32.29 -5.16
CA ALA A 135 3.82 32.40 -5.14
C ALA A 135 3.32 33.39 -6.20
N ASN A 136 2.43 32.93 -7.06
CA ASN A 136 2.05 33.68 -8.26
C ASN A 136 0.53 33.86 -8.44
N ASP A 137 -0.25 33.55 -7.40
CA ASP A 137 -1.69 33.75 -7.46
C ASP A 137 -2.00 35.22 -7.72
N ALA A 138 -3.07 35.43 -8.49
CA ALA A 138 -3.57 36.75 -8.83
C ALA A 138 -5.09 36.73 -8.80
N ILE A 139 -5.67 37.81 -8.27
CA ILE A 139 -7.12 38.00 -8.31
C ILE A 139 -7.52 38.25 -9.76
N LYS A 140 -8.63 37.63 -10.18
CA LYS A 140 -9.18 37.82 -11.53
C LYS A 140 -10.18 38.97 -11.56
N GLY A 141 -10.13 39.78 -12.59
CA GLY A 141 -10.91 41.01 -12.65
C GLY A 141 -10.82 41.72 -13.99
N LEU A 142 -10.84 43.04 -13.91
CA LEU A 142 -10.95 43.96 -15.04
C LEU A 142 -9.94 45.09 -14.90
N GLU A 143 -9.07 45.25 -15.89
CA GLU A 143 -8.22 46.43 -16.04
C GLU A 143 -9.03 47.57 -16.68
N VAL A 144 -8.94 48.75 -16.09
CA VAL A 144 -9.51 49.99 -16.60
C VAL A 144 -8.40 51.02 -16.77
N TYR A 145 -8.59 51.94 -17.72
CA TYR A 145 -7.51 52.75 -18.26
C TYR A 145 -7.57 54.19 -17.76
N LYS A 146 -6.42 54.81 -17.54
CA LYS A 146 -6.31 56.28 -17.46
C LYS A 146 -6.05 56.86 -18.84
N LEU A 147 -6.11 58.19 -18.96
CA LEU A 147 -5.65 58.89 -20.16
C LEU A 147 -4.23 59.40 -19.97
N ASN A 148 -3.42 59.34 -21.03
CA ASN A 148 -2.10 59.95 -21.08
C ASN A 148 -2.19 61.48 -21.35
N SER A 149 -1.04 62.16 -21.40
CA SER A 149 -0.97 63.60 -21.68
C SER A 149 -1.53 64.03 -23.04
N LYS A 150 -1.68 63.10 -23.99
CA LYS A 150 -2.28 63.31 -25.32
C LYS A 150 -3.78 62.97 -25.36
N LYS A 151 -4.42 62.67 -24.22
CA LYS A 151 -5.83 62.25 -24.07
C LYS A 151 -6.15 60.91 -24.75
N GLU A 152 -5.16 60.04 -24.89
CA GLU A 152 -5.33 58.68 -25.40
C GLU A 152 -5.28 57.66 -24.25
N ILE A 153 -5.77 56.44 -24.48
CA ILE A 153 -5.75 55.34 -23.50
C ILE A 153 -4.31 55.04 -23.07
N ASP A 154 -4.02 55.20 -21.78
CA ASP A 154 -2.75 54.82 -21.18
C ASP A 154 -2.78 53.34 -20.79
N LYS A 155 -2.11 52.51 -21.60
CA LYS A 155 -1.98 51.06 -21.37
C LYS A 155 -0.88 50.71 -20.37
N THR A 156 -0.11 51.70 -19.91
CA THR A 156 1.00 51.50 -18.97
C THR A 156 0.62 51.79 -17.53
N ASN A 157 -0.37 52.66 -17.30
CA ASN A 157 -0.87 53.03 -15.97
C ASN A 157 -2.32 52.59 -15.77
N LEU A 158 -2.48 51.28 -15.57
CA LEU A 158 -3.77 50.60 -15.45
C LEU A 158 -4.29 50.60 -14.01
N VAL A 159 -5.60 50.68 -13.87
CA VAL A 159 -6.30 50.49 -12.59
C VAL A 159 -7.01 49.15 -12.62
N PHE A 160 -6.80 48.32 -11.62
CA PHE A 160 -7.38 46.97 -11.58
C PHE A 160 -8.61 46.92 -10.65
N LEU A 161 -9.71 46.38 -11.17
CA LEU A 161 -10.97 46.18 -10.44
C LEU A 161 -11.22 44.68 -10.26
N LYS A 162 -11.62 44.26 -9.05
CA LYS A 162 -12.07 42.88 -8.85
C LYS A 162 -13.38 42.63 -9.59
N TYR A 163 -13.63 41.38 -9.95
CA TYR A 163 -14.94 40.98 -10.46
C TYR A 163 -16.07 41.41 -9.49
N LYS A 164 -17.16 41.95 -10.03
CA LYS A 164 -18.32 42.51 -9.33
C LYS A 164 -18.07 43.79 -8.51
N THR A 165 -16.90 44.41 -8.62
CA THR A 165 -16.65 45.73 -8.01
C THR A 165 -17.70 46.73 -8.48
N LYS A 166 -18.34 47.44 -7.54
CA LYS A 166 -19.31 48.49 -7.85
C LYS A 166 -18.60 49.67 -8.52
N VAL A 167 -19.16 50.14 -9.62
CA VAL A 167 -18.67 51.30 -10.37
C VAL A 167 -19.82 52.25 -10.65
N GLU A 168 -19.53 53.54 -10.60
CA GLU A 168 -20.43 54.61 -10.99
C GLU A 168 -20.06 55.05 -12.41
N VAL A 169 -20.97 54.92 -13.36
CA VAL A 169 -20.71 55.38 -14.74
C VAL A 169 -20.99 56.88 -14.81
N LEU A 170 -19.96 57.67 -15.12
CA LEU A 170 -20.04 59.11 -15.24
C LEU A 170 -20.43 59.45 -16.69
N THR A 171 -21.72 59.63 -16.95
CA THR A 171 -22.22 59.92 -18.29
C THR A 171 -21.95 61.38 -18.70
N ASN A 172 -21.31 61.58 -19.87
CA ASN A 172 -21.32 62.87 -20.57
C ASN A 172 -22.55 62.96 -21.48
N ASN A 173 -23.71 63.34 -20.93
CA ASN A 173 -24.94 63.67 -21.69
C ASN A 173 -25.35 62.63 -22.76
N GLY A 174 -25.14 61.34 -22.50
CA GLY A 174 -25.56 60.24 -23.38
C GLY A 174 -24.69 59.98 -24.63
N LYS A 175 -23.54 60.66 -24.80
CA LYS A 175 -22.62 60.38 -25.92
C LYS A 175 -21.45 59.49 -25.49
N ASP A 176 -21.25 58.37 -26.20
CA ASP A 176 -20.12 57.46 -26.03
C ASP A 176 -18.79 58.21 -26.30
N ILE A 177 -17.74 57.95 -25.50
CA ILE A 177 -16.40 58.49 -25.77
C ILE A 177 -15.66 57.53 -26.70
N LEU A 178 -15.29 58.01 -27.88
CA LEU A 178 -14.45 57.31 -28.85
C LEU A 178 -12.98 57.66 -28.57
N LEU A 179 -12.20 56.69 -28.09
CA LEU A 179 -10.79 56.88 -27.71
C LEU A 179 -9.80 56.10 -28.59
N GLU A 180 -10.26 55.08 -29.31
CA GLU A 180 -9.49 54.34 -30.32
C GLU A 180 -10.39 54.13 -31.56
N SER A 181 -9.79 53.93 -32.73
CA SER A 181 -10.50 53.71 -34.01
C SER A 181 -11.64 52.71 -33.86
N ASN A 182 -12.88 53.24 -33.86
CA ASN A 182 -14.15 52.51 -33.72
C ASN A 182 -14.40 51.77 -32.38
N LYS A 183 -13.67 52.07 -31.29
CA LYS A 183 -13.95 51.50 -29.95
C LYS A 183 -14.55 52.52 -28.99
N LYS A 184 -15.60 52.11 -28.29
CA LYS A 184 -16.39 52.95 -27.36
C LYS A 184 -16.04 52.64 -25.91
N TYR A 185 -15.81 53.69 -25.12
CA TYR A 185 -15.47 53.59 -23.70
C TYR A 185 -16.44 54.41 -22.84
N ASN A 186 -16.64 53.95 -21.61
CA ASN A 186 -17.36 54.67 -20.56
C ASN A 186 -16.36 55.26 -19.56
N LYS A 187 -16.54 56.53 -19.18
CA LYS A 187 -15.87 57.11 -18.01
C LYS A 187 -16.55 56.61 -16.75
N ILE A 188 -15.78 56.14 -15.78
CA ILE A 188 -16.30 55.59 -14.52
C ILE A 188 -15.58 56.18 -13.31
N LYS A 189 -16.28 56.17 -12.18
CA LYS A 189 -15.75 56.33 -10.84
C LYS A 189 -15.85 55.01 -10.10
N CYS A 190 -14.75 54.56 -9.50
CA CYS A 190 -14.68 53.25 -8.87
C CYS A 190 -13.63 53.23 -7.76
N LYS A 191 -13.73 52.26 -6.86
CA LYS A 191 -12.63 51.89 -5.98
C LYS A 191 -11.85 50.75 -6.61
N ASP A 192 -10.52 50.85 -6.65
CA ASP A 192 -9.68 49.75 -7.09
C ASP A 192 -9.65 48.61 -6.07
N TYR A 193 -8.96 47.52 -6.43
CA TYR A 193 -8.87 46.33 -5.59
C TYR A 193 -8.10 46.52 -4.27
N GLU A 194 -7.39 47.65 -4.10
CA GLU A 194 -6.70 48.07 -2.87
C GLU A 194 -7.50 49.11 -2.07
N GLY A 195 -8.64 49.56 -2.61
CA GLY A 195 -9.57 50.50 -1.97
C GLY A 195 -9.41 51.96 -2.37
N THR A 196 -8.45 52.29 -3.24
CA THR A 196 -8.21 53.67 -3.72
C THR A 196 -9.33 54.09 -4.67
N THR A 197 -9.87 55.30 -4.50
CA THR A 197 -10.93 55.81 -5.37
C THR A 197 -10.36 56.52 -6.58
N HIS A 198 -10.83 56.15 -7.77
CA HIS A 198 -10.50 56.77 -9.05
C HIS A 198 -11.77 57.32 -9.67
N SER A 199 -11.75 58.57 -10.15
CA SER A 199 -12.90 59.25 -10.78
C SER A 199 -12.69 59.59 -12.26
N ASP A 200 -11.52 59.26 -12.81
CA ASP A 200 -11.15 59.54 -14.20
C ASP A 200 -10.50 58.34 -14.87
N VAL A 201 -11.23 57.22 -14.90
CA VAL A 201 -10.81 55.98 -15.56
C VAL A 201 -11.86 55.51 -16.57
N TYR A 202 -11.40 54.79 -17.58
CA TYR A 202 -12.16 54.47 -18.79
C TYR A 202 -12.19 52.96 -18.99
N VAL A 203 -13.36 52.42 -19.33
CA VAL A 203 -13.58 50.99 -19.52
C VAL A 203 -14.31 50.72 -20.83
N SER A 204 -13.93 49.65 -21.53
CA SER A 204 -14.59 49.26 -22.78
C SER A 204 -16.08 49.00 -22.57
N LYS A 205 -16.89 49.46 -23.52
CA LYS A 205 -18.35 49.30 -23.48
C LYS A 205 -18.73 47.81 -23.47
N GLY A 206 -19.55 47.40 -22.49
CA GLY A 206 -20.01 46.02 -22.30
C GLY A 206 -19.33 45.25 -21.16
N LEU A 207 -18.24 45.75 -20.59
CA LEU A 207 -17.56 45.11 -19.45
C LEU A 207 -18.14 45.52 -18.08
N ILE A 208 -19.03 46.51 -18.06
CA ILE A 208 -19.82 46.91 -16.89
C ILE A 208 -21.27 46.48 -17.10
N VAL A 209 -21.81 45.71 -16.18
CA VAL A 209 -23.20 45.24 -16.19
C VAL A 209 -23.84 45.58 -14.84
N ASN A 210 -24.99 46.26 -14.86
CA ASN A 210 -25.73 46.68 -13.66
C ASN A 210 -24.87 47.43 -12.62
N GLY A 211 -24.04 48.37 -13.10
CA GLY A 211 -23.15 49.16 -12.24
C GLY A 211 -22.01 48.38 -11.58
N LYS A 212 -21.64 47.21 -12.15
CA LYS A 212 -20.55 46.38 -11.63
C LYS A 212 -19.60 45.92 -12.73
N ALA A 213 -18.32 45.81 -12.40
CA ALA A 213 -17.32 45.20 -13.26
C ALA A 213 -17.65 43.72 -13.50
N ASN A 214 -17.98 43.34 -14.73
CA ASN A 214 -18.44 41.99 -15.08
C ASN A 214 -17.46 41.30 -16.06
N TYR A 215 -16.18 41.30 -15.70
CA TYR A 215 -15.11 40.66 -16.47
C TYR A 215 -14.10 39.98 -15.53
N LYS A 216 -13.52 38.85 -15.97
CA LYS A 216 -12.58 38.01 -15.19
C LYS A 216 -11.32 37.64 -15.98
N GLY A 217 -11.08 38.28 -17.12
CA GLY A 217 -9.98 37.92 -18.01
C GLY A 217 -8.63 38.45 -17.53
N ASP A 218 -8.63 39.56 -16.79
CA ASP A 218 -7.39 40.22 -16.37
C ASP A 218 -6.93 39.73 -14.99
N LYS A 219 -5.65 39.93 -14.68
CA LYS A 219 -5.02 39.49 -13.43
C LYS A 219 -4.49 40.67 -12.66
N SER A 220 -4.67 40.68 -11.35
CA SER A 220 -4.12 41.73 -10.48
C SER A 220 -2.61 41.88 -10.66
N PRO A 221 -2.07 43.11 -10.55
CA PRO A 221 -0.63 43.35 -10.68
C PRO A 221 0.14 42.73 -9.51
N LYS A 222 -0.41 42.81 -8.29
CA LYS A 222 0.15 42.08 -7.13
C LYS A 222 -0.02 40.57 -7.29
N LYS A 223 1.03 39.85 -6.91
CA LYS A 223 1.12 38.38 -6.90
C LYS A 223 1.46 37.88 -5.51
N GLY A 224 0.95 36.71 -5.14
CA GLY A 224 1.20 36.11 -3.84
C GLY A 224 0.24 34.97 -3.57
N VAL A 225 -0.36 34.94 -2.38
CA VAL A 225 -1.40 33.98 -1.99
C VAL A 225 -2.74 34.70 -1.87
N ILE A 226 -3.80 34.15 -2.48
CA ILE A 226 -5.14 34.72 -2.34
C ILE A 226 -5.74 34.34 -0.99
N VAL A 227 -6.30 35.35 -0.31
CA VAL A 227 -7.16 35.16 0.86
C VAL A 227 -8.62 35.07 0.42
N TYR A 228 -9.28 34.02 0.87
CA TYR A 228 -10.68 33.71 0.61
C TYR A 228 -11.51 34.02 1.85
N GLU A 229 -12.73 34.50 1.69
CA GLU A 229 -13.63 34.78 2.82
C GLU A 229 -13.97 33.51 3.64
N GLU A 230 -14.28 32.42 2.94
CA GLU A 230 -14.61 31.11 3.50
C GLU A 230 -13.67 30.02 2.95
N ALA A 231 -13.59 28.87 3.64
CA ALA A 231 -12.77 27.71 3.28
C ALA A 231 -13.32 26.91 2.08
N LYS A 232 -13.56 27.58 0.94
CA LYS A 232 -14.10 26.98 -0.30
C LYS A 232 -13.55 27.67 -1.54
N ASP A 233 -13.33 26.89 -2.61
CA ASP A 233 -12.69 27.39 -3.85
C ASP A 233 -13.51 28.47 -4.57
N THR A 234 -14.82 28.49 -4.33
CA THR A 234 -15.78 29.43 -4.93
C THR A 234 -16.01 30.69 -4.10
N SER A 235 -15.34 30.82 -2.94
CA SER A 235 -15.51 31.96 -2.04
C SER A 235 -15.02 33.26 -2.66
N GLU A 236 -15.51 34.39 -2.13
CA GLU A 236 -14.99 35.70 -2.48
C GLU A 236 -13.50 35.83 -2.18
N GLN A 237 -12.75 36.44 -3.12
CA GLN A 237 -11.32 36.69 -3.03
C GLN A 237 -11.08 38.07 -2.40
N LEU A 238 -10.68 38.07 -1.13
CA LEU A 238 -10.59 39.26 -0.31
C LEU A 238 -9.34 40.09 -0.60
N ARG A 239 -8.15 39.48 -0.67
CA ARG A 239 -6.88 40.17 -0.92
C ARG A 239 -5.79 39.19 -1.32
N ILE A 240 -4.60 39.72 -1.61
CA ILE A 240 -3.38 38.95 -1.82
C ILE A 240 -2.43 39.24 -0.67
N ILE A 241 -1.87 38.19 -0.07
CA ILE A 241 -0.71 38.30 0.82
C ILE A 241 0.54 38.18 -0.05
N GLU A 242 1.39 39.20 0.00
CA GLU A 242 2.56 39.30 -0.86
C GLU A 242 3.62 38.23 -0.54
N LYS A 243 4.48 37.99 -1.53
CA LYS A 243 5.63 37.08 -1.42
C LYS A 243 6.48 37.38 -0.19
N SER A 244 7.10 36.35 0.33
CA SER A 244 7.98 36.40 1.48
C SER A 244 7.33 36.79 2.82
N THR A 245 6.02 37.01 2.88
CA THR A 245 5.30 37.38 4.11
C THR A 245 5.14 36.19 5.04
N LYS A 246 5.48 36.36 6.33
CA LYS A 246 5.23 35.34 7.36
C LYS A 246 3.74 35.33 7.72
N ILE A 247 3.17 34.15 7.87
CA ILE A 247 1.75 33.95 8.15
C ILE A 247 1.58 33.19 9.46
N LYS A 248 0.73 33.70 10.34
CA LYS A 248 0.22 32.97 11.49
C LYS A 248 -1.14 32.37 11.18
N ILE A 249 -1.35 31.14 11.64
CA ILE A 249 -2.57 30.38 11.34
C ILE A 249 -3.29 29.99 12.63
N ASP A 250 -4.60 30.19 12.65
CA ASP A 250 -5.46 29.62 13.69
C ASP A 250 -5.57 28.12 13.38
N LYS A 251 -4.71 27.34 14.04
CA LYS A 251 -4.63 25.90 13.82
C LYS A 251 -6.00 25.27 13.96
N LYS A 252 -6.81 25.63 14.98
CA LYS A 252 -8.09 24.99 15.32
C LYS A 252 -9.17 25.12 14.24
N LYS A 253 -9.08 26.16 13.42
CA LYS A 253 -10.04 26.43 12.33
C LYS A 253 -9.48 26.09 10.95
N SER A 254 -8.28 25.52 10.90
CA SER A 254 -7.58 25.17 9.66
C SER A 254 -7.78 23.70 9.29
N THR A 255 -7.97 23.40 8.01
CA THR A 255 -8.01 22.04 7.47
C THR A 255 -6.74 21.75 6.66
N ASN A 256 -6.54 20.49 6.24
CA ASN A 256 -5.42 20.14 5.37
C ASN A 256 -5.37 20.93 4.06
N LYS A 257 -6.52 21.43 3.57
CA LYS A 257 -6.61 22.22 2.33
C LYS A 257 -6.66 23.73 2.58
N TRP A 258 -7.20 24.17 3.72
CA TRP A 258 -7.48 25.58 4.00
C TRP A 258 -6.92 25.99 5.35
N LEU A 259 -6.03 26.98 5.39
CA LEU A 259 -5.51 27.53 6.64
C LEU A 259 -6.26 28.81 6.99
N LYS A 260 -6.82 28.87 8.20
CA LYS A 260 -7.43 30.09 8.74
C LYS A 260 -6.32 31.02 9.20
N LEU A 261 -6.36 32.28 8.77
CA LEU A 261 -5.45 33.31 9.28
C LEU A 261 -5.81 33.64 10.73
N GLU A 262 -4.80 33.71 11.61
CA GLU A 262 -4.99 33.99 13.05
C GLU A 262 -5.22 35.48 13.31
N ASP A 263 -4.32 36.32 12.78
CA ASP A 263 -4.29 37.76 13.03
C ASP A 263 -5.28 38.53 12.12
N GLU A 264 -5.86 37.88 11.11
CA GLU A 264 -6.70 38.53 10.08
C GLU A 264 -7.90 37.66 9.65
N GLU A 265 -8.91 38.28 9.04
CA GLU A 265 -10.06 37.56 8.47
C GLU A 265 -9.71 36.85 7.15
N GLY A 266 -10.38 35.70 6.94
CA GLY A 266 -10.25 34.85 5.76
C GLY A 266 -9.34 33.63 5.93
N PHE A 267 -9.30 32.84 4.86
CA PHE A 267 -8.62 31.55 4.70
C PHE A 267 -7.67 31.60 3.50
N ILE A 268 -6.56 30.89 3.59
CA ILE A 268 -5.62 30.67 2.48
C ILE A 268 -5.56 29.19 2.15
N LYS A 269 -5.13 28.85 0.93
CA LYS A 269 -4.91 27.45 0.55
C LYS A 269 -3.60 26.94 1.13
N ASN A 270 -3.61 25.71 1.63
CA ASN A 270 -2.41 25.00 2.05
C ASN A 270 -1.81 24.27 0.84
N ASP A 271 -1.08 25.01 0.00
CA ASP A 271 -0.47 24.51 -1.23
C ASP A 271 0.96 25.05 -1.43
N ASP A 272 1.54 24.81 -2.60
CA ASP A 272 2.93 25.14 -2.93
C ASP A 272 3.23 26.65 -2.97
N ASN A 273 2.19 27.51 -2.90
CA ASN A 273 2.38 28.94 -2.69
C ASN A 273 2.81 29.26 -1.25
N LEU A 274 2.86 28.28 -0.35
CA LEU A 274 3.38 28.41 1.01
C LEU A 274 4.67 27.62 1.19
N THR A 275 5.68 28.27 1.75
CA THR A 275 6.83 27.59 2.34
C THR A 275 6.48 27.19 3.77
N LYS A 276 6.31 25.88 4.00
CA LYS A 276 6.11 25.30 5.33
C LYS A 276 7.46 24.95 5.94
N THR A 277 7.77 25.49 7.10
CA THR A 277 8.97 25.10 7.87
C THR A 277 8.56 24.46 9.20
N LYS A 278 9.42 23.57 9.70
CA LYS A 278 9.22 22.88 10.98
C LYS A 278 10.25 23.38 11.97
N LYS A 279 9.81 23.61 13.20
CA LYS A 279 10.64 23.69 14.40
C LYS A 279 10.08 22.74 15.45
N ILE A 280 10.86 22.40 16.47
CA ILE A 280 10.33 21.64 17.60
C ILE A 280 9.26 22.48 18.31
N ASP A 281 8.12 21.86 18.62
CA ASP A 281 7.01 22.51 19.32
C ASP A 281 7.30 22.66 20.82
N GLU A 282 8.04 23.71 21.18
CA GLU A 282 8.43 23.95 22.58
C GLU A 282 7.27 24.41 23.48
N GLU A 283 6.20 24.93 22.87
CA GLU A 283 5.02 25.40 23.59
C GLU A 283 4.18 24.23 24.09
N ASN A 284 3.98 23.21 23.24
CA ASN A 284 3.07 22.11 23.52
C ASN A 284 3.77 20.81 23.98
N LEU A 285 5.09 20.72 23.82
CA LEU A 285 5.86 19.55 24.27
C LEU A 285 6.54 19.80 25.61
N PHE A 286 6.66 18.72 26.39
CA PHE A 286 7.51 18.69 27.55
C PHE A 286 8.77 17.88 27.29
N PHE A 287 9.86 18.36 27.90
CA PHE A 287 11.17 17.78 27.76
C PHE A 287 11.66 17.25 29.10
N ASP A 288 12.53 16.23 29.04
CA ASP A 288 13.24 15.65 30.18
C ASP A 288 12.37 15.07 31.31
N LYS A 289 11.05 14.92 31.10
CA LYS A 289 10.12 14.24 32.02
C LYS A 289 9.25 13.20 31.30
N VAL A 290 8.70 12.26 32.07
CA VAL A 290 7.69 11.32 31.54
C VAL A 290 6.35 12.03 31.49
N VAL A 291 5.78 12.10 30.30
CA VAL A 291 4.50 12.76 30.04
C VAL A 291 3.47 11.68 29.77
N LYS A 292 2.34 11.74 30.49
CA LYS A 292 1.16 10.94 30.18
C LYS A 292 0.43 11.55 28.98
N SER A 293 0.05 10.73 28.01
CA SER A 293 -0.70 11.15 26.83
C SER A 293 -1.86 10.20 26.56
N ASP A 294 -2.78 10.66 25.71
CA ASP A 294 -3.92 9.90 25.18
C ASP A 294 -4.07 10.10 23.65
N GLY A 295 -3.02 10.62 23.00
CA GLY A 295 -3.03 10.91 21.57
C GLY A 295 -3.12 9.65 20.71
N LEU A 296 -3.92 9.67 19.65
CA LEU A 296 -4.06 8.56 18.71
C LEU A 296 -3.10 8.73 17.53
N LEU A 297 -2.37 7.67 17.18
CA LEU A 297 -1.49 7.62 16.02
C LEU A 297 -1.82 6.41 15.14
N LYS A 298 -1.57 6.57 13.85
CA LYS A 298 -1.78 5.52 12.83
C LYS A 298 -0.52 4.71 12.59
N ALA A 299 -0.68 3.46 12.17
CA ALA A 299 0.40 2.62 11.66
C ALA A 299 1.24 3.39 10.62
N GLY A 300 2.56 3.27 10.68
CA GLY A 300 3.48 3.95 9.76
C GLY A 300 3.80 5.41 10.11
N THR A 301 3.11 6.03 11.08
CA THR A 301 3.41 7.41 11.52
C THR A 301 4.82 7.50 12.07
N ILE A 302 5.63 8.45 11.59
CA ILE A 302 6.99 8.69 12.12
C ILE A 302 6.87 9.38 13.49
N ILE A 303 7.33 8.70 14.53
CA ILE A 303 7.28 9.16 15.92
C ILE A 303 8.64 9.65 16.45
N GLY A 304 9.70 9.36 15.71
CA GLY A 304 11.04 9.74 16.10
C GLY A 304 12.09 9.26 15.10
N HIS A 305 13.34 9.48 15.49
CA HIS A 305 14.53 8.94 14.84
C HIS A 305 15.36 8.23 15.90
N THR A 306 16.26 7.38 15.44
CA THR A 306 17.26 6.73 16.28
C THR A 306 18.14 7.77 16.99
N GLY A 307 18.19 7.69 18.32
CA GLY A 307 19.05 8.52 19.16
C GLY A 307 20.45 7.94 19.29
N LEU A 308 21.34 8.66 19.97
CA LEU A 308 22.66 8.13 20.30
C LEU A 308 22.56 6.99 21.31
N PHE A 309 23.41 5.98 21.12
CA PHE A 309 23.57 4.83 21.99
C PHE A 309 25.03 4.32 21.94
N ASP A 310 25.97 5.22 22.19
CA ASP A 310 27.40 4.99 22.07
C ASP A 310 27.91 3.90 23.03
N SER A 311 29.05 3.32 22.68
CA SER A 311 29.87 2.49 23.57
C SER A 311 31.30 3.01 23.63
N PRO A 312 32.13 2.58 24.58
CA PRO A 312 33.55 2.98 24.63
C PRO A 312 34.33 2.68 23.34
N SER A 313 33.86 1.71 22.54
CA SER A 313 34.45 1.28 21.28
C SER A 313 33.83 1.93 20.04
N ILE A 314 32.68 2.62 20.16
CA ILE A 314 31.94 3.17 19.01
C ILE A 314 31.31 4.51 19.42
N SER A 315 31.79 5.59 18.83
CA SER A 315 31.26 6.96 19.01
C SER A 315 30.27 7.32 17.91
N GLN A 316 29.27 8.14 18.23
CA GLN A 316 28.18 8.58 17.35
C GLN A 316 27.31 7.43 16.80
N TYR A 317 27.25 6.31 17.51
CA TYR A 317 26.39 5.19 17.14
C TYR A 317 24.93 5.52 17.42
N ARG A 318 24.06 5.25 16.46
CA ARG A 318 22.62 5.49 16.56
C ARG A 318 21.83 4.20 16.59
N ALA A 319 20.96 4.08 17.57
CA ALA A 319 19.98 3.01 17.63
C ALA A 319 18.72 3.43 18.39
N ALA A 320 17.58 2.85 18.02
CA ALA A 320 16.36 2.85 18.83
C ALA A 320 16.03 1.41 19.23
N HIS A 321 15.68 1.19 20.50
CA HIS A 321 15.22 -0.11 20.98
C HIS A 321 13.70 -0.20 20.82
N VAL A 322 13.19 -1.30 20.26
CA VAL A 322 11.75 -1.51 20.06
C VAL A 322 11.32 -2.82 20.72
N GLU A 323 10.28 -2.75 21.55
CA GLU A 323 9.63 -3.91 22.17
C GLU A 323 8.17 -4.00 21.76
N VAL A 324 7.63 -5.22 21.71
CA VAL A 324 6.20 -5.51 21.62
C VAL A 324 5.84 -6.43 22.76
N PHE A 325 4.86 -6.04 23.58
CA PHE A 325 4.50 -6.85 24.76
C PHE A 325 3.02 -6.75 25.12
N SER A 326 2.55 -7.64 25.99
CA SER A 326 1.19 -7.62 26.56
C SER A 326 1.18 -7.93 28.06
N PHE A 327 0.20 -7.34 28.76
CA PHE A 327 -0.14 -7.72 30.14
C PHE A 327 -1.06 -8.96 30.20
N GLU A 328 -1.72 -9.28 29.09
CA GLU A 328 -2.69 -10.38 28.96
C GLU A 328 -1.95 -11.69 28.65
N ASP A 329 -2.46 -12.83 29.12
CA ASP A 329 -1.91 -14.15 28.75
C ASP A 329 -2.21 -14.41 27.26
N PRO A 330 -1.20 -14.59 26.40
CA PRO A 330 -1.40 -14.69 24.96
C PRO A 330 -1.84 -16.08 24.51
N LYS A 331 -1.93 -17.10 25.37
CA LYS A 331 -2.23 -18.49 24.96
C LYS A 331 -3.48 -18.62 24.09
N ASP A 332 -4.58 -17.99 24.49
CA ASP A 332 -5.84 -18.05 23.71
C ASP A 332 -5.71 -17.27 22.39
N PHE A 333 -4.97 -16.16 22.40
CA PHE A 333 -4.68 -15.38 21.21
C PHE A 333 -3.80 -16.15 20.21
N LEU A 334 -2.78 -16.86 20.68
CA LEU A 334 -1.88 -17.67 19.85
C LEU A 334 -2.60 -18.85 19.20
N LYS A 335 -3.64 -19.40 19.83
CA LYS A 335 -4.48 -20.45 19.24
C LYS A 335 -5.51 -19.93 18.22
N GLY A 336 -5.70 -18.62 18.14
CA GLY A 336 -6.59 -17.98 17.18
C GLY A 336 -8.08 -18.07 17.48
N GLY A 337 -8.48 -18.70 18.59
CA GLY A 337 -9.88 -18.88 18.98
C GLY A 337 -10.76 -19.44 17.85
N LYS A 338 -11.99 -18.94 17.71
CA LYS A 338 -12.92 -19.38 16.65
C LYS A 338 -12.44 -19.04 15.24
N ASP A 339 -11.59 -18.02 15.07
CA ASP A 339 -11.09 -17.65 13.75
C ASP A 339 -10.17 -18.72 13.16
N SER A 340 -9.45 -19.50 13.98
CA SER A 340 -8.58 -20.58 13.50
C SER A 340 -9.35 -21.81 13.01
N GLU A 341 -10.52 -22.06 13.58
CA GLU A 341 -11.38 -23.20 13.25
C GLU A 341 -12.09 -23.04 11.91
N LYS A 342 -12.36 -21.80 11.49
CA LYS A 342 -13.07 -21.47 10.26
C LYS A 342 -12.34 -21.93 9.00
N GLU A 343 -13.07 -22.66 8.15
CA GLU A 343 -12.54 -23.19 6.90
C GLU A 343 -12.06 -22.08 5.93
N GLU A 344 -12.73 -20.93 5.92
CA GLU A 344 -12.34 -19.76 5.10
C GLU A 344 -10.99 -19.17 5.51
N ASN A 345 -10.56 -19.36 6.76
CA ASN A 345 -9.29 -18.87 7.29
C ASN A 345 -8.14 -19.87 7.14
N LYS A 346 -8.43 -21.15 6.85
CA LYS A 346 -7.45 -22.22 6.62
C LYS A 346 -6.80 -22.13 5.23
N LYS A 347 -6.02 -21.05 5.03
CA LYS A 347 -5.40 -20.67 3.75
C LYS A 347 -3.99 -21.23 3.56
N PHE A 348 -3.49 -22.05 4.48
CA PHE A 348 -2.13 -22.59 4.47
C PHE A 348 -2.14 -24.11 4.65
N LEU A 349 -1.08 -24.75 4.13
CA LEU A 349 -0.79 -26.17 4.34
C LEU A 349 0.47 -26.29 5.16
N LYS A 350 0.37 -27.00 6.28
CA LYS A 350 1.51 -27.63 6.93
C LYS A 350 1.80 -28.92 6.18
N ILE A 351 3.02 -29.04 5.67
CA ILE A 351 3.45 -30.15 4.84
C ILE A 351 4.62 -30.84 5.54
N ASP A 352 4.44 -32.13 5.83
CA ASP A 352 5.50 -32.96 6.40
C ASP A 352 6.47 -33.44 5.31
N LYS A 353 7.70 -33.73 5.74
CA LYS A 353 8.77 -34.18 4.85
C LYS A 353 8.32 -35.41 4.06
N GLY A 354 8.56 -35.40 2.75
CA GLY A 354 8.26 -36.54 1.89
C GLY A 354 6.94 -36.41 1.12
N ALA A 355 6.21 -35.30 1.26
CA ALA A 355 5.10 -34.99 0.37
C ALA A 355 5.60 -34.68 -1.05
N GLU A 356 4.84 -35.08 -2.06
CA GLU A 356 5.22 -34.93 -3.46
C GLU A 356 4.48 -33.75 -4.10
N LEU A 357 5.24 -32.78 -4.59
CA LEU A 357 4.73 -31.71 -5.43
C LEU A 357 4.65 -32.21 -6.88
N GLN A 358 3.43 -32.44 -7.36
CA GLN A 358 3.18 -32.90 -8.72
C GLN A 358 3.27 -31.72 -9.69
N LEU A 359 4.31 -31.68 -10.52
CA LEU A 359 4.47 -30.63 -11.54
C LEU A 359 3.60 -30.95 -12.78
N ASN A 360 3.39 -32.23 -13.03
CA ASN A 360 2.71 -32.78 -14.19
C ASN A 360 1.39 -33.44 -13.80
N LEU A 361 0.40 -32.64 -13.35
CA LEU A 361 -0.90 -33.18 -12.99
C LEU A 361 -1.67 -33.62 -14.24
N LYS A 362 -1.67 -34.93 -14.46
CA LYS A 362 -2.37 -35.63 -15.54
C LYS A 362 -3.78 -35.99 -15.09
N ILE A 363 -4.78 -35.62 -15.88
CA ILE A 363 -6.18 -35.98 -15.63
C ILE A 363 -6.72 -36.82 -16.78
N SER A 364 -7.44 -37.88 -16.41
CA SER A 364 -8.19 -38.73 -17.32
C SER A 364 -9.57 -38.12 -17.55
N VAL A 365 -9.76 -37.43 -18.68
CA VAL A 365 -11.07 -37.08 -19.23
C VAL A 365 -11.05 -37.47 -20.69
N SER A 366 -12.21 -37.88 -21.21
CA SER A 366 -12.39 -38.21 -22.62
C SER A 366 -12.94 -36.99 -23.37
N ILE A 367 -12.05 -36.19 -23.98
CA ILE A 367 -12.47 -35.21 -24.99
C ILE A 367 -12.70 -35.99 -26.28
N LYS A 368 -13.96 -36.07 -26.71
CA LYS A 368 -14.35 -36.96 -27.81
C LYS A 368 -13.78 -36.50 -29.15
N LYS A 369 -13.50 -37.49 -30.01
CA LYS A 369 -13.24 -37.30 -31.43
C LYS A 369 -14.31 -36.39 -32.04
N HIS A 370 -13.90 -35.62 -33.05
CA HIS A 370 -14.69 -34.60 -33.73
C HIS A 370 -14.99 -33.34 -32.90
N THR A 371 -14.63 -33.26 -31.62
CA THR A 371 -14.78 -32.02 -30.84
C THR A 371 -13.99 -30.88 -31.50
N PRO A 372 -14.61 -29.70 -31.70
CA PRO A 372 -13.95 -28.55 -32.30
C PRO A 372 -13.02 -27.90 -31.27
N VAL A 373 -11.77 -27.66 -31.67
CA VAL A 373 -10.74 -27.09 -30.81
C VAL A 373 -9.97 -25.99 -31.52
N LYS A 374 -9.40 -25.09 -30.73
CA LYS A 374 -8.46 -24.05 -31.15
C LYS A 374 -7.12 -24.23 -30.46
N ILE A 375 -6.04 -24.14 -31.22
CA ILE A 375 -4.68 -24.17 -30.68
C ILE A 375 -4.33 -22.79 -30.14
N LEU A 376 -4.14 -22.69 -28.83
CA LEU A 376 -3.70 -21.46 -28.18
C LEU A 376 -2.17 -21.36 -28.13
N GLU A 377 -1.50 -22.48 -27.89
CA GLU A 377 -0.05 -22.61 -27.78
C GLU A 377 0.38 -23.98 -28.29
N ILE A 378 1.57 -24.09 -28.89
CA ILE A 378 2.10 -25.37 -29.36
C ILE A 378 3.63 -25.35 -29.34
N ASP A 379 4.21 -26.47 -28.95
CA ASP A 379 5.61 -26.82 -29.16
C ASP A 379 5.74 -28.24 -29.71
N ASP A 380 6.97 -28.75 -29.80
CA ASP A 380 7.24 -30.07 -30.37
C ASP A 380 6.57 -31.22 -29.62
N ASN A 381 6.29 -31.06 -28.32
CA ASN A 381 5.83 -32.15 -27.45
C ASN A 381 4.38 -31.98 -27.00
N TYR A 382 3.92 -30.74 -26.80
CA TYR A 382 2.60 -30.43 -26.24
C TYR A 382 1.94 -29.27 -26.96
N CYS A 383 0.61 -29.29 -26.97
CA CYS A 383 -0.20 -28.16 -27.38
C CYS A 383 -1.23 -27.81 -26.30
N LYS A 384 -1.57 -26.53 -26.24
CA LYS A 384 -2.67 -26.02 -25.44
C LYS A 384 -3.87 -25.84 -26.35
N ILE A 385 -4.89 -26.65 -26.16
CA ILE A 385 -6.16 -26.58 -26.88
C ILE A 385 -7.19 -25.81 -26.06
N GLN A 386 -8.08 -25.10 -26.73
CA GLN A 386 -9.34 -24.60 -26.20
C GLN A 386 -10.48 -25.28 -26.93
N ILE A 387 -11.48 -25.79 -26.21
CA ILE A 387 -12.69 -26.30 -26.85
C ILE A 387 -13.55 -25.10 -27.25
N ILE A 388 -13.82 -24.96 -28.55
CA ILE A 388 -14.54 -23.80 -29.09
C ILE A 388 -16.01 -24.11 -29.29
N LYS A 389 -16.81 -23.03 -29.32
CA LYS A 389 -18.25 -23.10 -29.58
C LYS A 389 -18.48 -22.82 -31.06
N PRO A 390 -18.78 -23.83 -31.89
CA PRO A 390 -19.11 -23.60 -33.29
C PRO A 390 -20.36 -22.74 -33.41
N SER A 391 -20.33 -21.79 -34.33
CA SER A 391 -21.49 -20.96 -34.66
C SER A 391 -21.73 -20.95 -36.17
N ALA A 392 -22.99 -21.06 -36.57
CA ALA A 392 -23.39 -21.03 -37.98
C ALA A 392 -24.71 -20.27 -38.15
N GLU A 393 -24.90 -19.70 -39.34
CA GLU A 393 -26.21 -19.22 -39.76
C GLU A 393 -27.11 -20.40 -40.11
N VAL A 394 -28.25 -20.49 -39.43
CA VAL A 394 -29.24 -21.55 -39.62
C VAL A 394 -30.59 -20.93 -39.99
N PHE A 395 -31.34 -21.59 -40.87
CA PHE A 395 -32.71 -21.19 -41.13
C PHE A 395 -33.58 -21.53 -39.92
N TYR A 396 -34.40 -20.57 -39.48
CA TYR A 396 -35.28 -20.79 -38.33
C TYR A 396 -36.26 -21.95 -38.57
N LYS A 397 -36.67 -22.19 -39.83
CA LYS A 397 -37.54 -23.32 -40.19
C LYS A 397 -36.93 -24.70 -39.92
N HIS A 398 -35.61 -24.82 -39.73
CA HIS A 398 -34.92 -26.08 -39.38
C HIS A 398 -34.80 -26.28 -37.86
N LEU A 399 -35.29 -25.35 -37.05
CA LEU A 399 -35.24 -25.39 -35.59
C LEU A 399 -36.63 -25.58 -35.00
N ASN A 400 -36.71 -26.30 -33.88
CA ASN A 400 -37.89 -26.25 -33.02
C ASN A 400 -37.72 -25.14 -31.98
N ASP A 401 -38.72 -24.26 -31.86
CA ASP A 401 -38.65 -23.13 -30.94
C ASP A 401 -39.08 -23.55 -29.53
N GLU A 402 -38.10 -24.08 -28.79
CA GLU A 402 -38.22 -24.35 -27.37
C GLU A 402 -37.55 -23.24 -26.52
N TYR A 403 -37.15 -22.14 -27.16
CA TYR A 403 -36.29 -21.12 -26.54
C TYR A 403 -37.00 -20.42 -25.39
N LYS A 404 -38.31 -20.14 -25.54
CA LYS A 404 -39.13 -19.52 -24.47
C LYS A 404 -39.24 -20.38 -23.21
N THR A 405 -39.15 -21.70 -23.34
CA THR A 405 -39.33 -22.65 -22.23
C THR A 405 -38.03 -23.19 -21.65
N LYS A 406 -36.99 -23.38 -22.49
CA LYS A 406 -35.73 -24.05 -22.10
C LYS A 406 -34.48 -23.21 -22.33
N GLY A 407 -34.61 -22.00 -22.91
CA GLY A 407 -33.48 -21.10 -23.18
C GLY A 407 -32.59 -21.51 -24.35
N HIS A 408 -32.99 -22.50 -25.15
CA HIS A 408 -32.27 -22.98 -26.35
C HIS A 408 -33.26 -23.56 -27.37
N TYR A 409 -32.81 -23.68 -28.63
CA TYR A 409 -33.51 -24.40 -29.69
C TYR A 409 -33.08 -25.87 -29.73
N THR A 410 -33.91 -26.72 -30.31
CA THR A 410 -33.59 -28.10 -30.68
C THR A 410 -33.69 -28.28 -32.19
N ILE A 411 -33.10 -29.36 -32.70
CA ILE A 411 -33.15 -29.69 -34.14
C ILE A 411 -34.58 -30.16 -34.46
N LYS A 412 -35.19 -29.58 -35.50
CA LYS A 412 -36.53 -29.97 -35.93
C LYS A 412 -36.49 -31.33 -36.63
N ASP A 413 -37.59 -32.07 -36.57
CA ASP A 413 -37.78 -33.27 -37.38
C ASP A 413 -37.77 -32.95 -38.89
N ASP A 414 -37.41 -33.96 -39.70
CA ASP A 414 -37.38 -33.86 -41.15
C ASP A 414 -38.77 -33.54 -41.73
N TYR A 415 -38.83 -32.77 -42.81
CA TYR A 415 -40.10 -32.34 -43.42
C TYR A 415 -39.99 -32.21 -44.94
N THR A 416 -41.12 -32.21 -45.65
CA THR A 416 -41.18 -32.03 -47.11
C THR A 416 -41.59 -30.62 -47.49
N GLU A 417 -40.95 -30.04 -48.50
CA GLU A 417 -41.28 -28.73 -49.06
C GLU A 417 -41.23 -28.76 -50.59
N THR A 418 -42.15 -28.06 -51.24
CA THR A 418 -42.14 -27.92 -52.70
C THR A 418 -41.17 -26.82 -53.11
N ILE A 419 -40.08 -27.18 -53.76
CA ILE A 419 -39.08 -26.26 -54.29
C ILE A 419 -39.14 -26.37 -55.81
N ASP A 420 -39.41 -25.25 -56.49
CA ASP A 420 -39.54 -25.18 -57.97
C ASP A 420 -40.49 -26.23 -58.58
N GLY A 421 -41.58 -26.55 -57.88
CA GLY A 421 -42.60 -27.51 -58.32
C GLY A 421 -42.29 -28.98 -58.03
N VAL A 422 -41.19 -29.28 -57.33
CA VAL A 422 -40.79 -30.64 -56.94
C VAL A 422 -40.85 -30.80 -55.42
N GLU A 423 -41.53 -31.85 -54.94
CA GLU A 423 -41.49 -32.24 -53.52
C GLU A 423 -40.06 -32.66 -53.14
N THR A 424 -39.45 -31.93 -52.22
CA THR A 424 -38.09 -32.18 -51.73
C THR A 424 -38.12 -32.48 -50.24
N GLU A 425 -37.53 -33.60 -49.85
CA GLU A 425 -37.34 -33.96 -48.43
C GLU A 425 -36.19 -33.15 -47.83
N ILE A 426 -36.46 -32.43 -46.75
CA ILE A 426 -35.50 -31.60 -46.02
C ILE A 426 -35.05 -32.33 -44.75
N LYS A 427 -33.80 -32.81 -44.77
CA LYS A 427 -33.17 -33.52 -43.64
C LYS A 427 -32.52 -32.54 -42.68
N CYS A 428 -33.28 -32.06 -41.69
CA CYS A 428 -32.86 -30.97 -40.79
C CYS A 428 -31.59 -31.32 -40.01
N TYR A 429 -31.51 -32.54 -39.47
CA TYR A 429 -30.32 -32.99 -38.74
C TYR A 429 -29.09 -33.04 -39.64
N GLU A 430 -29.18 -33.60 -40.85
CA GLU A 430 -28.03 -33.68 -41.75
C GLU A 430 -27.58 -32.30 -42.24
N ILE A 431 -28.52 -31.35 -42.44
CA ILE A 431 -28.20 -29.95 -42.75
C ILE A 431 -27.43 -29.30 -41.60
N LEU A 432 -27.94 -29.39 -40.36
CA LEU A 432 -27.31 -28.75 -39.21
C LEU A 432 -25.99 -29.43 -38.83
N LYS A 433 -25.89 -30.76 -38.97
CA LYS A 433 -24.65 -31.52 -38.81
C LYS A 433 -23.61 -31.16 -39.86
N ALA A 434 -24.00 -30.78 -41.07
CA ALA A 434 -23.06 -30.24 -42.06
C ALA A 434 -22.52 -28.85 -41.67
N LEU A 435 -23.33 -28.04 -40.98
CA LEU A 435 -22.95 -26.70 -40.53
C LEU A 435 -22.11 -26.70 -39.25
N PHE A 436 -22.51 -27.48 -38.24
CA PHE A 436 -21.80 -27.54 -36.95
C PHE A 436 -20.72 -28.62 -36.96
N GLY A 437 -20.91 -29.74 -37.67
CA GLY A 437 -19.94 -30.83 -37.79
C GLY A 437 -20.42 -32.15 -37.16
N LYS A 438 -19.62 -33.21 -37.34
CA LYS A 438 -19.97 -34.62 -37.00
C LYS A 438 -20.19 -34.91 -35.50
N TYR A 439 -19.94 -33.94 -34.63
CA TYR A 439 -20.09 -34.06 -33.18
C TYR A 439 -21.43 -33.52 -32.66
N LEU A 440 -22.21 -32.87 -33.54
CA LEU A 440 -23.59 -32.50 -33.25
C LEU A 440 -24.44 -33.79 -33.16
N LYS A 441 -25.23 -33.92 -32.09
CA LYS A 441 -26.22 -35.00 -31.92
C LYS A 441 -27.63 -34.49 -32.24
N ALA A 442 -28.55 -35.37 -32.57
CA ALA A 442 -29.92 -35.00 -32.92
C ALA A 442 -30.66 -34.23 -31.79
N ASP A 443 -30.34 -34.53 -30.54
CA ASP A 443 -30.89 -33.91 -29.33
C ASP A 443 -30.07 -32.71 -28.82
N SER A 444 -29.09 -32.24 -29.59
CA SER A 444 -28.17 -31.18 -29.15
C SER A 444 -28.85 -29.82 -29.01
N PRO A 445 -28.67 -29.11 -27.87
CA PRO A 445 -29.21 -27.77 -27.72
C PRO A 445 -28.42 -26.76 -28.56
N LEU A 446 -29.13 -25.86 -29.24
CA LEU A 446 -28.57 -24.77 -30.03
C LEU A 446 -28.96 -23.42 -29.42
N TYR A 447 -27.96 -22.61 -29.08
CA TYR A 447 -28.16 -21.33 -28.41
C TYR A 447 -28.19 -20.18 -29.40
N SER A 448 -29.18 -19.29 -29.26
CA SER A 448 -29.29 -18.08 -30.07
C SER A 448 -28.18 -17.10 -29.72
N LYS A 449 -27.44 -16.62 -30.71
CA LYS A 449 -26.43 -15.56 -30.53
C LYS A 449 -26.93 -14.21 -31.05
N ASN A 450 -27.44 -14.17 -32.29
CA ASN A 450 -27.99 -12.96 -32.93
C ASN A 450 -29.19 -13.28 -33.82
N TYR A 451 -30.07 -12.29 -34.00
CA TYR A 451 -31.21 -12.35 -34.92
C TYR A 451 -30.86 -11.69 -36.26
N ILE A 452 -31.05 -12.39 -37.38
CA ILE A 452 -30.65 -11.93 -38.72
C ILE A 452 -31.84 -12.08 -39.68
N ILE A 453 -32.45 -10.98 -40.11
CA ILE A 453 -33.44 -10.98 -41.20
C ILE A 453 -32.75 -10.57 -42.50
N TYR A 454 -32.80 -11.41 -43.53
CA TYR A 454 -32.42 -11.07 -44.89
C TYR A 454 -33.53 -11.47 -45.87
N LYS A 455 -34.04 -10.52 -46.67
CA LYS A 455 -34.91 -10.74 -47.85
C LYS A 455 -35.98 -11.86 -47.67
N ASN A 456 -36.90 -11.70 -46.73
CA ASN A 456 -38.03 -12.61 -46.47
C ASN A 456 -37.66 -14.06 -46.05
N THR A 457 -36.42 -14.34 -45.64
CA THR A 457 -36.04 -15.63 -45.04
C THR A 457 -35.56 -15.43 -43.60
N GLU A 458 -36.24 -16.06 -42.64
CA GLU A 458 -35.84 -15.99 -41.23
C GLU A 458 -34.63 -16.90 -40.95
N LYS A 459 -33.49 -16.28 -40.65
CA LYS A 459 -32.26 -16.95 -40.21
C LYS A 459 -31.89 -16.55 -38.79
N ARG A 460 -31.10 -17.39 -38.14
CA ARG A 460 -30.51 -17.12 -36.82
C ARG A 460 -29.04 -17.51 -36.82
N GLU A 461 -28.21 -16.76 -36.11
CA GLU A 461 -26.87 -17.23 -35.75
C GLU A 461 -27.03 -18.13 -34.53
N ALA A 462 -26.86 -19.44 -34.74
CA ALA A 462 -26.96 -20.45 -33.69
C ALA A 462 -25.56 -20.94 -33.30
N GLU A 463 -25.37 -21.21 -32.01
CA GLU A 463 -24.14 -21.70 -31.40
C GLU A 463 -24.39 -23.05 -30.73
N TYR A 464 -23.52 -24.03 -30.97
CA TYR A 464 -23.52 -25.28 -30.21
C TYR A 464 -22.42 -25.25 -29.14
N GLN A 465 -22.72 -25.77 -27.95
CA GLN A 465 -21.81 -25.77 -26.81
C GLN A 465 -21.38 -27.21 -26.50
N PRO A 466 -20.24 -27.69 -27.05
CA PRO A 466 -19.74 -29.03 -26.75
C PRO A 466 -19.38 -29.18 -25.27
N GLU A 467 -19.28 -30.43 -24.80
CA GLU A 467 -18.80 -30.69 -23.45
C GLU A 467 -17.44 -30.03 -23.22
N HIS A 468 -17.28 -29.37 -22.06
CA HIS A 468 -16.08 -28.61 -21.70
C HIS A 468 -15.77 -27.39 -22.60
N TYR A 469 -16.76 -26.83 -23.31
CA TYR A 469 -16.60 -25.58 -24.06
C TYR A 469 -15.93 -24.46 -23.23
N ASP A 470 -15.17 -23.61 -23.90
CA ASP A 470 -14.34 -22.52 -23.36
C ASP A 470 -13.22 -22.96 -22.40
N LYS A 471 -13.16 -24.24 -21.97
CA LYS A 471 -12.05 -24.76 -21.17
C LYS A 471 -10.81 -24.98 -22.03
N THR A 472 -9.64 -24.85 -21.38
CA THR A 472 -8.34 -25.07 -22.01
C THR A 472 -7.60 -26.24 -21.37
N PHE A 473 -6.91 -27.02 -22.20
CA PHE A 473 -6.19 -28.21 -21.77
C PHE A 473 -4.82 -28.29 -22.45
N TRP A 474 -3.81 -28.77 -21.75
CA TRP A 474 -2.53 -29.16 -22.35
C TRP A 474 -2.61 -30.63 -22.75
N VAL A 475 -2.32 -30.95 -24.00
CA VAL A 475 -2.38 -32.31 -24.54
C VAL A 475 -1.09 -32.62 -25.29
N LYS A 476 -0.74 -33.90 -25.43
CA LYS A 476 0.43 -34.29 -26.23
C LYS A 476 0.24 -33.87 -27.68
N ASN A 477 1.32 -33.41 -28.31
CA ASN A 477 1.33 -33.12 -29.73
C ASN A 477 1.39 -34.43 -30.53
N ASN A 478 0.22 -35.06 -30.73
CA ASN A 478 0.06 -36.37 -31.36
C ASN A 478 -0.92 -36.32 -32.56
N THR A 479 -1.24 -37.48 -33.11
CA THR A 479 -2.15 -37.65 -34.26
C THR A 479 -3.55 -37.07 -34.03
N ALA A 480 -4.06 -37.09 -32.79
CA ALA A 480 -5.39 -36.60 -32.43
C ALA A 480 -5.58 -35.10 -32.72
N ILE A 481 -4.49 -34.33 -32.71
CA ILE A 481 -4.47 -32.88 -32.95
C ILE A 481 -3.95 -32.48 -34.34
N GLN A 482 -3.74 -33.44 -35.24
CA GLN A 482 -3.25 -33.15 -36.61
C GLN A 482 -4.38 -32.69 -37.52
N LYS A 483 -4.07 -31.73 -38.40
CA LYS A 483 -5.03 -31.20 -39.38
C LYS A 483 -5.06 -32.11 -40.61
N GLN A 484 -6.25 -32.58 -40.99
CA GLN A 484 -6.47 -33.37 -42.20
C GLN A 484 -6.69 -32.42 -43.39
N MET A 485 -5.85 -32.50 -44.43
CA MET A 485 -6.09 -31.83 -45.72
C MET A 485 -6.69 -32.79 -46.75
N ALA A 486 -7.25 -32.23 -47.83
CA ALA A 486 -8.02 -32.91 -48.87
C ALA A 486 -7.32 -34.10 -49.58
N GLU A 487 -6.02 -34.31 -49.34
CA GLU A 487 -5.20 -35.37 -49.96
C GLU A 487 -4.57 -36.33 -48.93
N SER A 488 -5.19 -36.52 -47.76
CA SER A 488 -4.77 -37.49 -46.73
C SER A 488 -3.42 -37.26 -46.02
N THR A 489 -2.73 -36.15 -46.31
CA THR A 489 -1.51 -35.74 -45.61
C THR A 489 -1.82 -35.05 -44.27
N LEU A 490 -1.26 -35.56 -43.18
CA LEU A 490 -1.39 -34.99 -41.84
C LEU A 490 -0.35 -33.87 -41.65
N ILE A 491 -0.80 -32.66 -41.32
CA ILE A 491 0.08 -31.50 -41.10
C ILE A 491 0.04 -31.10 -39.62
N LYS A 492 1.21 -30.73 -39.07
CA LYS A 492 1.32 -30.18 -37.70
C LYS A 492 0.48 -28.89 -37.62
N PRO A 493 -0.43 -28.78 -36.63
CA PRO A 493 -1.20 -27.56 -36.46
C PRO A 493 -0.30 -26.40 -36.04
N VAL A 494 -0.71 -25.16 -36.33
CA VAL A 494 -0.04 -23.94 -35.87
C VAL A 494 -0.91 -23.19 -34.87
N LYS A 495 -0.29 -22.23 -34.16
CA LYS A 495 -1.02 -21.38 -33.23
C LYS A 495 -2.19 -20.67 -33.93
N ASN A 496 -3.33 -20.65 -33.27
CA ASN A 496 -4.64 -20.17 -33.74
C ASN A 496 -5.36 -21.06 -34.75
N ASP A 497 -4.82 -22.22 -35.14
CA ASP A 497 -5.57 -23.17 -35.95
C ASP A 497 -6.83 -23.64 -35.22
N GLU A 498 -7.91 -23.74 -35.97
CA GLU A 498 -9.19 -24.31 -35.55
C GLU A 498 -9.46 -25.55 -36.39
N PHE A 499 -9.76 -26.67 -35.73
CA PHE A 499 -10.06 -27.94 -36.40
C PHE A 499 -10.85 -28.86 -35.45
N THR A 500 -11.32 -29.98 -35.98
CA THR A 500 -12.00 -31.02 -35.20
C THR A 500 -11.05 -32.17 -34.90
N LEU A 501 -11.02 -32.64 -33.64
CA LEU A 501 -10.17 -33.76 -33.24
C LEU A 501 -10.38 -35.00 -34.12
N THR A 502 -9.28 -35.66 -34.49
CA THR A 502 -9.31 -36.86 -35.35
C THR A 502 -9.53 -38.15 -34.56
N GLU A 503 -9.24 -38.12 -33.25
CA GLU A 503 -9.31 -39.22 -32.29
C GLU A 503 -9.76 -38.69 -30.91
N ASP A 504 -10.17 -39.58 -30.00
CA ASP A 504 -10.45 -39.22 -28.61
C ASP A 504 -9.14 -38.82 -27.90
N ILE A 505 -9.16 -37.71 -27.16
CA ILE A 505 -8.10 -37.39 -26.21
C ILE A 505 -8.53 -37.94 -24.85
N THR A 506 -7.80 -38.95 -24.37
CA THR A 506 -8.08 -39.63 -23.09
C THR A 506 -7.23 -39.10 -21.93
N GLU A 507 -6.23 -38.29 -22.24
CA GLU A 507 -5.25 -37.77 -21.29
C GLU A 507 -4.91 -36.32 -21.59
N TYR A 508 -5.01 -35.46 -20.58
CA TYR A 508 -4.59 -34.07 -20.66
C TYR A 508 -3.95 -33.61 -19.35
N TYR A 509 -3.35 -32.44 -19.39
CA TYR A 509 -2.66 -31.79 -18.30
C TYR A 509 -3.28 -30.41 -18.05
N ILE A 510 -3.37 -30.03 -16.78
CA ILE A 510 -3.89 -28.71 -16.38
C ILE A 510 -2.87 -27.60 -16.59
N SER A 511 -1.60 -27.92 -16.39
CA SER A 511 -0.46 -27.05 -16.67
C SER A 511 0.39 -27.63 -17.79
N LYS A 512 1.17 -26.77 -18.45
CA LYS A 512 2.15 -27.22 -19.44
C LYS A 512 3.08 -28.24 -18.75
N PRO A 513 3.23 -29.45 -19.30
CA PRO A 513 4.10 -30.43 -18.67
C PRO A 513 5.56 -29.96 -18.61
N SER A 514 6.17 -30.11 -17.44
CA SER A 514 7.59 -29.90 -17.19
C SER A 514 8.37 -31.18 -17.51
N THR A 515 9.59 -31.02 -18.02
CA THR A 515 10.55 -32.14 -18.14
C THR A 515 11.19 -32.50 -16.79
N GLU A 516 10.98 -31.69 -15.76
CA GLU A 516 11.46 -31.94 -14.40
C GLU A 516 10.61 -32.98 -13.68
N SER A 517 11.25 -33.80 -12.83
CA SER A 517 10.56 -34.73 -11.96
C SER A 517 9.82 -34.01 -10.83
N ASP A 518 8.81 -34.68 -10.28
CA ASP A 518 8.11 -34.23 -9.08
C ASP A 518 9.09 -33.93 -7.94
N THR A 519 8.76 -32.90 -7.16
CA THR A 519 9.66 -32.39 -6.13
C THR A 519 9.23 -32.91 -4.76
N ILE A 520 10.14 -33.57 -4.05
CA ILE A 520 9.91 -33.93 -2.65
C ILE A 520 10.04 -32.66 -1.81
N ILE A 521 8.96 -32.30 -1.14
CA ILE A 521 8.93 -31.12 -0.26
C ILE A 521 9.60 -31.47 1.06
N THR A 522 10.45 -30.56 1.55
CA THR A 522 10.89 -30.54 2.94
C THR A 522 9.74 -30.17 3.87
N LYS A 523 9.92 -30.32 5.18
CA LYS A 523 8.91 -29.85 6.13
C LYS A 523 8.73 -28.33 5.97
N GLU A 524 7.51 -27.89 5.64
CA GLU A 524 7.25 -26.48 5.33
C GLU A 524 5.80 -26.07 5.60
N ILE A 525 5.58 -24.77 5.72
CA ILE A 525 4.23 -24.17 5.74
C ILE A 525 4.09 -23.31 4.48
N LEU A 526 3.19 -23.72 3.59
CA LEU A 526 2.99 -23.06 2.30
C LEU A 526 1.57 -22.52 2.17
N ARG A 527 1.44 -21.35 1.56
CA ARG A 527 0.12 -20.77 1.28
C ARG A 527 -0.56 -21.52 0.14
N ILE A 528 -1.87 -21.76 0.28
CA ILE A 528 -2.70 -22.32 -0.78
C ILE A 528 -2.92 -21.25 -1.85
N ASN A 529 -2.58 -21.55 -3.10
CA ASN A 529 -2.90 -20.71 -4.24
C ASN A 529 -4.37 -20.96 -4.62
N SER A 530 -5.14 -19.91 -4.87
CA SER A 530 -6.61 -19.92 -5.02
C SER A 530 -7.15 -20.78 -6.18
N ALA A 531 -6.28 -21.37 -6.99
CA ALA A 531 -6.65 -22.37 -7.98
C ALA A 531 -6.78 -23.74 -7.33
N SER A 532 -7.92 -24.04 -6.69
CA SER A 532 -8.34 -25.43 -6.48
C SER A 532 -9.00 -25.95 -7.75
N ILE A 533 -8.62 -27.13 -8.21
CA ILE A 533 -9.24 -27.73 -9.40
C ILE A 533 -10.64 -28.22 -9.01
N PRO A 534 -11.70 -27.86 -9.75
CA PRO A 534 -13.07 -28.30 -9.45
C PRO A 534 -13.21 -29.83 -9.48
N LYS A 535 -14.10 -30.36 -8.64
CA LYS A 535 -14.50 -31.78 -8.61
C LYS A 535 -14.91 -32.25 -10.01
N HIS A 536 -14.36 -33.37 -10.49
CA HIS A 536 -14.88 -34.09 -11.65
C HIS A 536 -15.74 -35.29 -11.21
N LYS A 537 -16.83 -35.55 -11.95
CA LYS A 537 -17.70 -36.72 -11.78
C LYS A 537 -17.02 -37.95 -12.35
N ASP A 538 -16.10 -38.51 -11.57
CA ASP A 538 -15.77 -39.94 -11.43
C ASP A 538 -14.47 -40.02 -10.59
N GLY A 539 -14.57 -40.34 -9.30
CA GLY A 539 -13.42 -40.71 -8.46
C GLY A 539 -12.56 -39.58 -7.85
N GLU A 540 -13.19 -38.71 -7.07
CA GLU A 540 -12.69 -37.94 -5.89
C GLU A 540 -11.17 -37.79 -5.59
N LYS A 541 -10.40 -37.02 -6.38
CA LYS A 541 -9.15 -36.42 -5.86
C LYS A 541 -9.07 -34.93 -6.15
N GLN A 542 -9.18 -34.12 -5.11
CA GLN A 542 -8.94 -32.68 -5.20
C GLN A 542 -7.45 -32.39 -5.02
N TYR A 543 -7.00 -31.25 -5.52
CA TYR A 543 -5.62 -30.82 -5.42
C TYR A 543 -5.52 -29.36 -4.97
N TYR A 544 -4.57 -29.08 -4.08
CA TYR A 544 -4.14 -27.73 -3.77
C TYR A 544 -3.00 -27.32 -4.70
N LYS A 545 -3.11 -26.15 -5.32
CA LYS A 545 -1.99 -25.52 -6.00
C LYS A 545 -1.11 -24.82 -4.97
N ILE A 546 0.19 -25.09 -4.99
CA ILE A 546 1.18 -24.46 -4.12
C ILE A 546 2.43 -24.06 -4.91
N THR A 547 3.23 -23.17 -4.33
CA THR A 547 4.52 -22.77 -4.87
C THR A 547 5.61 -23.17 -3.88
N TYR A 548 6.59 -23.95 -4.33
CA TYR A 548 7.72 -24.41 -3.53
C TYR A 548 9.00 -24.28 -4.34
N ASN A 549 10.07 -23.71 -3.77
CA ASN A 549 11.35 -23.49 -4.46
C ASN A 549 11.23 -22.84 -5.85
N LYS A 550 10.34 -21.84 -5.97
CA LYS A 550 10.01 -21.12 -7.22
C LYS A 550 9.33 -21.98 -8.31
N LYS A 551 8.92 -23.21 -7.98
CA LYS A 551 8.13 -24.09 -8.86
C LYS A 551 6.67 -24.09 -8.40
N GLU A 552 5.75 -24.00 -9.34
CA GLU A 552 4.34 -24.24 -9.08
C GLU A 552 4.01 -25.71 -9.32
N GLY A 553 3.21 -26.29 -8.45
CA GLY A 553 2.72 -27.64 -8.62
C GLY A 553 1.50 -27.93 -7.77
N TRP A 554 1.14 -29.20 -7.73
CA TRP A 554 -0.13 -29.68 -7.17
C TRP A 554 0.14 -30.72 -6.09
N ILE A 555 -0.56 -30.61 -4.98
CA ILE A 555 -0.54 -31.62 -3.92
C ILE A 555 -1.97 -32.12 -3.69
N LYS A 556 -2.13 -33.42 -3.50
CA LYS A 556 -3.44 -34.02 -3.28
C LYS A 556 -4.01 -33.55 -1.95
N THR A 557 -5.30 -33.23 -1.91
CA THR A 557 -5.97 -32.76 -0.68
C THR A 557 -6.11 -33.86 0.37
N ASP A 558 -6.08 -35.13 -0.04
CA ASP A 558 -6.16 -36.32 0.79
C ASP A 558 -4.78 -36.91 1.15
N ASP A 559 -3.67 -36.22 0.82
CA ASP A 559 -2.34 -36.66 1.22
C ASP A 559 -2.22 -36.64 2.76
N PRO A 560 -1.89 -37.77 3.42
CA PRO A 560 -1.80 -37.82 4.88
C PRO A 560 -0.67 -36.96 5.45
N LYS A 561 0.26 -36.47 4.62
CA LYS A 561 1.38 -35.61 5.00
C LYS A 561 1.04 -34.12 4.98
N ILE A 562 -0.21 -33.76 4.67
CA ILE A 562 -0.64 -32.35 4.70
C ILE A 562 -1.73 -32.12 5.73
N THR A 563 -1.71 -30.93 6.31
CA THR A 563 -2.79 -30.45 7.17
C THR A 563 -3.10 -29.01 6.83
N LYS A 564 -4.38 -28.70 6.64
CA LYS A 564 -4.86 -27.33 6.46
C LYS A 564 -4.80 -26.58 7.79
N ILE A 565 -4.12 -25.45 7.80
CA ILE A 565 -3.95 -24.61 8.98
C ILE A 565 -4.34 -23.16 8.69
N SER A 566 -4.71 -22.44 9.75
CA SER A 566 -5.09 -21.04 9.72
C SER A 566 -3.94 -20.16 10.20
N ALA A 567 -3.75 -18.99 9.59
CA ALA A 567 -2.76 -18.01 10.09
C ALA A 567 -3.10 -17.48 11.49
N PHE A 568 -4.36 -17.62 11.92
CA PHE A 568 -4.79 -17.27 13.28
C PHE A 568 -4.24 -18.24 14.33
N ASP A 569 -3.81 -19.45 13.94
CA ASP A 569 -3.14 -20.38 14.83
C ASP A 569 -1.63 -20.16 14.74
N TRP A 570 -1.09 -19.34 15.64
CA TRP A 570 0.33 -18.99 15.70
C TRP A 570 1.19 -20.19 16.11
N GLU A 571 0.65 -21.11 16.92
CA GLU A 571 1.38 -22.29 17.38
C GLU A 571 1.76 -23.19 16.19
N GLU A 572 0.88 -23.28 15.19
CA GLU A 572 1.19 -23.98 13.93
C GLU A 572 2.36 -23.35 13.15
N PHE A 573 2.60 -22.04 13.32
CA PHE A 573 3.74 -21.30 12.75
C PHE A 573 4.97 -21.29 13.68
N GLY A 574 4.97 -22.14 14.70
CA GLY A 574 6.08 -22.38 15.63
C GLY A 574 6.15 -21.42 16.80
N PHE A 575 5.15 -20.56 17.02
CA PHE A 575 5.12 -19.71 18.21
C PHE A 575 4.82 -20.53 19.46
N GLU A 576 5.50 -20.18 20.55
CA GLU A 576 5.29 -20.84 21.83
C GLU A 576 5.53 -19.89 22.99
N VAL A 577 4.85 -20.13 24.10
CA VAL A 577 5.01 -19.36 25.33
C VAL A 577 6.06 -19.98 26.24
N MET A 578 6.89 -19.15 26.86
CA MET A 578 7.84 -19.59 27.88
C MET A 578 7.89 -18.61 29.06
N ASP A 579 8.06 -19.13 30.27
CA ASP A 579 8.42 -18.31 31.42
C ASP A 579 9.94 -18.14 31.44
N ALA A 580 10.41 -16.91 31.24
CA ALA A 580 11.83 -16.58 31.15
C ALA A 580 12.40 -16.06 32.47
N GLY A 581 11.59 -15.99 33.54
CA GLY A 581 12.00 -15.47 34.85
C GLY A 581 11.77 -13.98 35.03
N ASP A 582 12.41 -13.41 36.05
CA ASP A 582 12.32 -11.98 36.40
C ASP A 582 13.70 -11.34 36.70
N GLU A 583 14.76 -12.14 36.63
CA GLU A 583 16.13 -11.70 36.82
C GLU A 583 16.66 -10.90 35.63
N TYR A 584 17.41 -9.83 35.89
CA TYR A 584 18.05 -9.05 34.83
C TYR A 584 19.13 -9.85 34.10
N CYS A 585 19.96 -10.57 34.86
CA CYS A 585 20.94 -11.53 34.33
C CYS A 585 20.45 -12.94 34.60
N TYR A 586 20.28 -13.73 33.55
CA TYR A 586 19.67 -15.06 33.61
C TYR A 586 20.32 -15.96 34.67
N SER A 587 19.45 -16.69 35.37
CA SER A 587 19.83 -17.61 36.44
C SER A 587 20.46 -18.89 35.88
N VAL A 588 21.70 -19.15 36.28
CA VAL A 588 22.48 -20.34 35.91
C VAL A 588 22.70 -21.19 37.15
N LYS A 589 22.66 -22.52 37.01
CA LYS A 589 23.04 -23.44 38.09
C LYS A 589 24.43 -23.10 38.66
N ASP A 590 24.56 -23.14 39.98
CA ASP A 590 25.80 -22.79 40.71
C ASP A 590 26.20 -21.30 40.61
N VAL A 591 25.38 -20.46 39.98
CA VAL A 591 25.49 -19.00 39.91
C VAL A 591 24.41 -18.37 40.79
N LYS A 592 24.75 -17.35 41.59
CA LYS A 592 23.83 -16.70 42.56
C LYS A 592 23.22 -17.65 43.62
N ASN A 593 23.87 -18.77 43.96
CA ASN A 593 23.29 -19.86 44.80
C ASN A 593 22.03 -20.51 44.20
N ASN A 594 21.83 -20.43 42.88
CA ASN A 594 20.73 -21.12 42.23
C ASN A 594 21.00 -22.63 42.16
N ILE A 595 19.99 -23.40 42.53
CA ILE A 595 20.04 -24.86 42.58
C ILE A 595 19.96 -25.45 41.16
N GLU A 596 19.30 -24.75 40.23
CA GLU A 596 19.05 -25.19 38.86
C GLU A 596 19.13 -24.02 37.85
N THR A 597 19.44 -24.34 36.60
CA THR A 597 19.33 -23.41 35.47
C THR A 597 17.86 -23.32 35.04
N SER A 598 17.36 -22.15 34.65
CA SER A 598 15.96 -22.05 34.24
C SER A 598 15.68 -22.89 32.98
N PRO A 599 14.51 -23.55 32.86
CA PRO A 599 14.16 -24.34 31.67
C PRO A 599 14.21 -23.53 30.37
N PHE A 600 13.91 -22.23 30.46
CA PHE A 600 14.08 -21.29 29.36
C PHE A 600 15.55 -21.20 28.92
N LEU A 601 16.47 -20.96 29.85
CA LEU A 601 17.88 -20.79 29.51
C LEU A 601 18.50 -22.10 29.01
N GLU A 602 18.12 -23.25 29.58
CA GLU A 602 18.55 -24.56 29.08
C GLU A 602 18.15 -24.78 27.61
N LYS A 603 16.93 -24.38 27.23
CA LYS A 603 16.46 -24.49 25.85
C LYS A 603 17.24 -23.58 24.92
N ILE A 604 17.48 -22.34 25.33
CA ILE A 604 18.29 -21.40 24.58
C ILE A 604 19.70 -21.96 24.38
N TRP A 605 20.33 -22.47 25.43
CA TRP A 605 21.68 -23.04 25.37
C TRP A 605 21.77 -24.28 24.50
N LYS A 606 20.84 -25.24 24.64
CA LYS A 606 20.76 -26.42 23.76
C LYS A 606 20.60 -26.08 22.28
N THR A 607 20.10 -24.88 21.97
CA THR A 607 19.97 -24.41 20.59
C THR A 607 21.29 -23.84 20.04
N ILE A 608 22.17 -23.36 20.92
CA ILE A 608 23.44 -22.71 20.59
C ILE A 608 24.63 -23.67 20.68
N ASP A 609 24.64 -24.52 21.71
CA ASP A 609 25.67 -25.52 21.99
C ASP A 609 25.56 -26.66 20.96
N GLU A 610 26.33 -26.56 19.88
CA GLU A 610 26.29 -27.51 18.77
C GLU A 610 27.03 -28.81 19.10
N ASN A 611 28.05 -28.75 19.96
CA ASN A 611 28.93 -29.87 20.27
C ASN A 611 28.51 -30.63 21.56
N ASN A 612 27.55 -30.09 22.33
CA ASN A 612 27.02 -30.60 23.60
C ASN A 612 28.07 -30.74 24.71
N ASP A 613 29.10 -29.90 24.72
CA ASP A 613 30.11 -29.84 25.77
C ASP A 613 29.67 -28.99 26.98
N ASN A 614 28.48 -28.38 26.90
CA ASN A 614 27.90 -27.46 27.89
C ASN A 614 28.71 -26.15 28.05
N ILE A 615 29.50 -25.77 27.05
CA ILE A 615 30.30 -24.55 27.00
C ILE A 615 29.98 -23.81 25.71
N ILE A 616 29.22 -22.72 25.80
CA ILE A 616 28.99 -21.85 24.65
C ILE A 616 30.25 -21.04 24.37
N ASP A 617 30.99 -21.41 23.32
CA ASP A 617 32.17 -20.68 22.87
C ASP A 617 31.82 -19.52 21.91
N GLU A 618 32.79 -18.66 21.60
CA GLU A 618 32.59 -17.52 20.70
C GLU A 618 32.21 -17.95 19.27
N ASN A 619 32.71 -19.09 18.81
CA ASN A 619 32.41 -19.61 17.48
C ASN A 619 30.98 -20.13 17.39
N GLU A 620 30.52 -20.90 18.38
CA GLU A 620 29.14 -21.37 18.52
C GLU A 620 28.17 -20.19 18.62
N TRP A 621 28.50 -19.21 19.47
CA TRP A 621 27.72 -17.98 19.57
C TRP A 621 27.62 -17.24 18.23
N ASN A 622 28.72 -17.14 17.49
CA ASN A 622 28.71 -16.49 16.18
C ASN A 622 27.98 -17.32 15.12
N ARG A 623 28.05 -18.65 15.14
CA ARG A 623 27.29 -19.53 14.25
C ARG A 623 25.80 -19.50 14.56
N ALA A 624 25.40 -19.38 15.83
CA ALA A 624 24.01 -19.26 16.27
C ALA A 624 23.31 -17.97 15.79
N LYS A 625 24.05 -16.95 15.33
CA LYS A 625 23.47 -15.74 14.69
C LYS A 625 23.00 -15.97 13.25
N ASN A 626 22.83 -17.22 12.83
CA ASN A 626 22.25 -17.57 11.55
C ASN A 626 20.71 -17.49 11.55
N THR A 627 20.12 -17.44 10.36
CA THR A 627 18.66 -17.27 10.19
C THR A 627 17.82 -18.38 10.84
N LYS A 628 18.32 -19.62 10.92
CA LYS A 628 17.56 -20.75 11.46
C LYS A 628 17.35 -20.62 12.97
N VAL A 629 18.43 -20.38 13.72
CA VAL A 629 18.38 -20.22 15.18
C VAL A 629 17.62 -18.94 15.55
N LEU A 630 17.90 -17.84 14.87
CA LEU A 630 17.18 -16.59 15.10
C LEU A 630 15.68 -16.70 14.79
N SER A 631 15.30 -17.48 13.79
CA SER A 631 13.89 -17.76 13.49
C SER A 631 13.23 -18.47 14.67
N GLN A 632 13.88 -19.47 15.27
CA GLN A 632 13.36 -20.15 16.47
C GLN A 632 13.20 -19.18 17.65
N PHE A 633 14.22 -18.37 17.94
CA PHE A 633 14.13 -17.38 19.03
C PHE A 633 13.05 -16.34 18.79
N SER A 634 12.85 -15.90 17.55
CA SER A 634 11.81 -14.92 17.20
C SER A 634 10.38 -15.41 17.43
N LYS A 635 10.19 -16.73 17.58
CA LYS A 635 8.89 -17.36 17.83
C LYS A 635 8.63 -17.64 19.31
N LEU A 636 9.61 -17.37 20.19
CA LEU A 636 9.40 -17.44 21.64
C LEU A 636 8.63 -16.20 22.13
N VAL A 637 7.50 -16.44 22.79
CA VAL A 637 6.71 -15.42 23.49
C VAL A 637 7.03 -15.54 24.98
N CYS A 638 7.93 -14.69 25.45
CA CYS A 638 8.57 -14.86 26.75
C CYS A 638 7.87 -14.01 27.81
N LYS A 639 7.43 -14.62 28.90
CA LYS A 639 7.04 -13.89 30.10
C LYS A 639 8.30 -13.48 30.85
N HIS A 640 8.53 -12.18 30.97
CA HIS A 640 9.67 -11.64 31.70
C HIS A 640 9.38 -10.27 32.27
N LYS A 641 10.12 -9.89 33.32
CA LYS A 641 10.17 -8.52 33.82
C LYS A 641 10.66 -7.56 32.74
N SER A 642 9.95 -6.45 32.49
CA SER A 642 10.42 -5.45 31.52
C SER A 642 11.76 -4.83 31.95
N GLU A 643 12.71 -4.72 31.02
CA GLU A 643 14.03 -4.07 31.20
C GLU A 643 13.91 -2.65 31.75
N TRP A 644 12.78 -2.00 31.49
CA TRP A 644 12.54 -0.58 31.78
C TRP A 644 11.84 -0.35 33.12
N SER A 645 11.74 -1.40 33.94
CA SER A 645 11.04 -1.42 35.23
C SER A 645 11.93 -1.66 36.45
N TYR A 646 13.22 -1.93 36.26
CA TYR A 646 14.14 -2.16 37.37
C TYR A 646 14.41 -0.90 38.20
N THR A 647 14.71 -1.11 39.48
CA THR A 647 15.22 -0.09 40.40
C THR A 647 16.73 -0.20 40.58
N GLU A 648 17.34 0.89 41.06
CA GLU A 648 18.78 0.93 41.35
C GLU A 648 19.20 -0.15 42.36
N SER A 649 18.35 -0.44 43.36
CA SER A 649 18.63 -1.44 44.39
C SER A 649 18.55 -2.87 43.87
N GLU A 650 17.60 -3.17 42.99
CA GLU A 650 17.45 -4.50 42.40
C GLU A 650 18.65 -4.84 41.54
N ILE A 651 19.05 -3.91 40.66
CA ILE A 651 20.22 -4.12 39.78
C ILE A 651 21.51 -4.19 40.58
N GLU A 652 21.70 -3.37 41.61
CA GLU A 652 22.86 -3.48 42.50
C GLU A 652 22.94 -4.87 43.14
N LYS A 653 21.82 -5.40 43.66
CA LYS A 653 21.77 -6.73 44.25
C LYS A 653 22.16 -7.80 43.23
N GLU A 654 21.54 -7.80 42.06
CA GLU A 654 21.77 -8.82 41.04
C GLU A 654 23.20 -8.81 40.49
N ILE A 655 23.77 -7.63 40.23
CA ILE A 655 25.15 -7.51 39.75
C ILE A 655 26.15 -7.92 40.82
N LYS A 656 25.89 -7.61 42.10
CA LYS A 656 26.73 -8.10 43.20
C LYS A 656 26.77 -9.63 43.22
N GLU A 657 25.61 -10.27 43.10
CA GLU A 657 25.51 -11.73 43.08
C GLU A 657 26.21 -12.35 41.86
N TYR A 658 26.12 -11.72 40.69
CA TYR A 658 26.85 -12.17 39.50
C TYR A 658 28.37 -12.12 39.69
N TYR A 659 28.91 -11.03 40.24
CA TYR A 659 30.36 -10.89 40.45
C TYR A 659 30.91 -11.80 41.56
N LYS A 660 30.07 -12.24 42.52
CA LYS A 660 30.49 -13.20 43.57
C LYS A 660 31.10 -14.47 42.98
N ILE A 661 30.64 -14.93 41.82
CA ILE A 661 31.16 -16.13 41.13
C ILE A 661 32.67 -16.00 40.90
N GLY A 662 33.07 -14.94 40.19
CA GLY A 662 34.47 -14.68 39.89
C GLY A 662 35.28 -14.31 41.14
N LEU A 663 34.68 -13.59 42.09
CA LEU A 663 35.33 -13.18 43.34
C LEU A 663 35.64 -14.35 44.28
N ASN A 664 34.80 -15.38 44.29
CA ASN A 664 35.03 -16.60 45.08
C ASN A 664 36.18 -17.44 44.51
N GLN A 665 36.47 -17.32 43.21
CA GLN A 665 37.54 -18.04 42.53
C GLN A 665 38.85 -17.24 42.43
N ALA A 666 38.78 -15.91 42.55
CA ALA A 666 39.93 -15.03 42.40
C ALA A 666 40.68 -14.79 43.72
N THR A 667 42.01 -14.66 43.64
CA THR A 667 42.89 -14.33 44.76
C THR A 667 43.81 -13.15 44.42
N GLY A 668 44.41 -12.52 45.44
CA GLY A 668 45.38 -11.43 45.28
C GLY A 668 44.86 -10.26 44.45
N ASP A 669 45.68 -9.78 43.51
CA ASP A 669 45.36 -8.61 42.67
C ASP A 669 44.18 -8.85 41.71
N LYS A 670 43.96 -10.10 41.27
CA LYS A 670 42.79 -10.45 40.45
C LYS A 670 41.49 -10.18 41.20
N LYS A 671 41.44 -10.55 42.49
CA LYS A 671 40.27 -10.30 43.34
C LYS A 671 40.02 -8.80 43.51
N LYS A 672 41.04 -8.04 43.89
CA LYS A 672 40.96 -6.56 44.02
C LYS A 672 40.48 -5.89 42.73
N ASN A 673 40.99 -6.32 41.57
CA ASN A 673 40.58 -5.79 40.28
C ASN A 673 39.12 -6.13 39.93
N LEU A 674 38.64 -7.32 40.32
CA LEU A 674 37.24 -7.70 40.14
C LEU A 674 36.30 -6.92 41.06
N GLU A 675 36.69 -6.68 42.32
CA GLU A 675 35.93 -5.85 43.27
C GLU A 675 35.80 -4.42 42.73
N LYS A 676 36.90 -3.83 42.26
CA LYS A 676 36.88 -2.51 41.60
C LYS A 676 35.95 -2.49 40.38
N LYS A 677 36.02 -3.49 39.50
CA LYS A 677 35.13 -3.59 38.32
C LYS A 677 33.67 -3.77 38.71
N GLN A 678 33.39 -4.49 39.79
CA GLN A 678 32.03 -4.65 40.33
C GLN A 678 31.47 -3.29 40.73
N ASP A 679 32.19 -2.52 41.53
CA ASP A 679 31.77 -1.20 42.00
C ASP A 679 31.57 -0.21 40.84
N GLU A 680 32.50 -0.17 39.89
CA GLU A 680 32.41 0.64 38.68
C GLU A 680 31.16 0.30 37.85
N ASN A 681 30.88 -1.00 37.64
CA ASN A 681 29.72 -1.45 36.89
C ASN A 681 28.40 -1.18 37.62
N ILE A 682 28.35 -1.37 38.94
CA ILE A 682 27.17 -1.04 39.74
C ILE A 682 26.87 0.45 39.65
N ALA A 683 27.89 1.31 39.83
CA ALA A 683 27.72 2.76 39.74
C ALA A 683 27.18 3.18 38.35
N LEU A 684 27.74 2.61 37.27
CA LEU A 684 27.30 2.86 35.90
C LEU A 684 25.86 2.40 35.67
N LEU A 685 25.51 1.18 36.06
CA LEU A 685 24.19 0.59 35.83
C LEU A 685 23.11 1.28 36.65
N LYS A 686 23.36 1.62 37.92
CA LYS A 686 22.42 2.42 38.74
C LYS A 686 22.10 3.75 38.06
N LYS A 687 23.11 4.44 37.52
CA LYS A 687 22.91 5.67 36.76
C LYS A 687 22.08 5.44 35.49
N ARG A 688 22.35 4.38 34.73
CA ARG A 688 21.54 4.02 33.55
C ARG A 688 20.09 3.77 33.94
N VAL A 689 19.84 2.90 34.93
CA VAL A 689 18.51 2.56 35.45
C VAL A 689 17.73 3.81 35.85
N LYS A 690 18.34 4.68 36.66
CA LYS A 690 17.74 5.94 37.08
C LYS A 690 17.29 6.81 35.90
N ASN A 691 18.10 6.84 34.85
CA ASN A 691 17.88 7.69 33.68
C ASN A 691 16.94 7.08 32.64
N THR A 692 16.93 5.76 32.45
CA THR A 692 16.19 5.08 31.38
C THR A 692 14.91 4.41 31.88
N CYS A 693 14.87 3.86 33.10
CA CYS A 693 13.67 3.19 33.62
C CYS A 693 12.57 4.22 33.91
N PHE A 694 11.38 3.91 33.39
CA PHE A 694 10.23 4.81 33.38
C PHE A 694 8.92 4.16 33.81
N TRP A 695 8.88 2.83 34.00
CA TRP A 695 7.64 2.07 34.19
C TRP A 695 6.73 2.63 35.29
N ASP A 696 7.26 2.89 36.49
CA ASP A 696 6.50 3.46 37.62
C ASP A 696 6.12 4.93 37.44
N LYS A 697 6.72 5.60 36.46
CA LYS A 697 6.49 7.03 36.17
C LYS A 697 5.35 7.22 35.17
N VAL A 698 4.82 6.15 34.55
CA VAL A 698 3.76 6.25 33.53
C VAL A 698 2.41 6.68 34.11
N GLU A 699 2.08 6.26 35.33
CA GLU A 699 0.86 6.67 36.04
C GLU A 699 1.07 7.89 36.93
N LYS A 700 2.28 8.07 37.47
CA LYS A 700 2.68 9.22 38.31
C LYS A 700 3.10 10.46 37.51
N GLY A 701 3.18 10.35 36.19
CA GLY A 701 3.56 11.47 35.32
C GLY A 701 2.52 12.59 35.34
N GLU A 702 2.98 13.83 35.23
CA GLU A 702 2.10 15.00 35.18
C GLU A 702 1.15 14.91 33.98
N GLN A 703 -0.16 15.00 34.24
CA GLN A 703 -1.17 15.17 33.21
C GLN A 703 -1.28 16.68 32.93
N GLU A 704 -0.40 17.21 32.10
CA GLU A 704 -0.27 18.67 31.96
C GLU A 704 -0.24 19.17 30.52
N THR A 705 -0.83 20.35 30.33
CA THR A 705 -0.62 21.33 29.25
C THR A 705 0.18 22.49 29.80
N LYS A 706 1.04 23.10 28.98
CA LYS A 706 1.52 24.45 29.25
C LYS A 706 0.52 25.50 28.70
N SER A 707 -0.03 26.31 29.59
CA SER A 707 -0.87 27.54 29.43
C SER A 707 -2.32 27.35 28.91
N THR A 708 -3.38 27.50 29.71
CA THR A 708 -4.04 28.71 30.32
C THR A 708 -4.86 29.58 29.36
N PHE A 709 -6.18 29.37 29.33
CA PHE A 709 -7.18 30.45 29.28
C PHE A 709 -8.41 30.05 30.12
N SER A 710 -8.79 30.96 31.00
CA SER A 710 -9.89 30.91 31.95
C SER A 710 -11.27 30.93 31.29
N ASN A 711 -12.21 30.23 31.94
CA ASN A 711 -13.67 30.32 31.81
C ASN A 711 -14.32 29.77 30.51
N LEU A 712 -14.62 28.47 30.51
CA LEU A 712 -15.97 27.98 30.16
C LEU A 712 -16.17 26.56 30.72
N SER A 713 -17.33 26.34 31.33
CA SER A 713 -17.73 25.10 31.99
C SER A 713 -17.88 23.92 31.01
N THR A 714 -17.51 22.74 31.52
CA THR A 714 -17.75 21.36 31.03
C THR A 714 -16.89 20.81 29.88
N LEU A 715 -16.21 19.70 30.22
CA LEU A 715 -15.34 18.78 29.46
C LEU A 715 -13.98 19.31 28.97
N THR A 716 -13.03 19.27 29.88
CA THR A 716 -11.59 19.51 29.78
C THR A 716 -10.82 18.39 29.07
N LEU A 717 -10.03 18.69 28.03
CA LEU A 717 -8.91 17.86 27.52
C LEU A 717 -8.05 18.65 26.51
N LEU A 718 -7.03 19.34 26.98
CA LEU A 718 -5.96 19.93 26.15
C LEU A 718 -4.70 19.69 26.97
N PRO A 719 -3.87 18.67 26.61
CA PRO A 719 -2.67 18.75 25.73
C PRO A 719 -2.74 17.77 24.56
N ALA A 720 -3.75 16.92 24.58
CA ALA A 720 -4.06 15.94 23.54
C ALA A 720 -4.33 16.62 22.19
N ALA A 721 -4.69 17.92 22.15
CA ALA A 721 -5.05 18.63 20.93
C ALA A 721 -4.01 18.53 19.81
N PHE A 722 -2.70 18.53 20.07
CA PHE A 722 -1.72 18.51 18.97
C PHE A 722 -1.60 17.15 18.27
N ILE A 723 -1.71 16.05 19.03
CA ILE A 723 -1.80 14.70 18.47
C ILE A 723 -3.22 14.42 17.93
N TYR A 724 -4.23 15.06 18.53
CA TYR A 724 -5.64 14.98 18.12
C TYR A 724 -5.94 15.76 16.82
N TYR A 725 -5.23 16.87 16.56
CA TYR A 725 -5.49 17.77 15.43
C TYR A 725 -5.08 17.16 14.09
N TYR A 726 -4.10 16.27 14.09
CA TYR A 726 -3.62 15.65 12.87
C TYR A 726 -4.62 14.65 12.25
N PHE A 727 -5.66 14.20 12.99
CA PHE A 727 -6.39 12.99 12.57
C PHE A 727 -7.91 12.90 12.84
N THR A 728 -8.64 13.95 13.20
CA THR A 728 -10.10 13.82 13.40
C THR A 728 -10.94 14.81 12.62
N ASN A 729 -11.10 14.54 11.33
CA ASN A 729 -12.31 14.90 10.57
C ASN A 729 -13.02 13.66 10.00
N GLU A 730 -12.76 12.48 10.57
CA GLU A 730 -13.59 11.30 10.33
C GLU A 730 -14.17 10.81 11.66
N GLU A 731 -15.47 10.55 11.62
CA GLU A 731 -16.34 10.28 12.75
C GLU A 731 -15.80 9.16 13.66
N LYS A 732 -15.93 9.38 14.98
CA LYS A 732 -15.67 8.36 16.01
C LYS A 732 -16.48 7.11 15.68
N LYS A 733 -15.80 6.00 15.36
CA LYS A 733 -16.43 4.69 15.26
C LYS A 733 -16.60 4.10 16.65
N GLU A 734 -17.58 3.22 16.81
CA GLU A 734 -17.94 2.58 18.08
C GLU A 734 -16.79 1.78 18.73
N SER A 735 -15.77 1.37 17.95
CA SER A 735 -14.51 0.78 18.42
C SER A 735 -13.71 1.71 19.35
N ASP A 736 -13.89 3.04 19.23
CA ASP A 736 -13.13 4.03 20.00
C ASP A 736 -13.65 4.17 21.44
N LYS A 737 -14.87 3.68 21.75
CA LYS A 737 -15.48 3.74 23.08
C LYS A 737 -14.89 2.73 24.08
N LYS A 738 -14.36 1.59 23.61
CA LYS A 738 -13.75 0.53 24.47
C LYS A 738 -12.26 0.70 24.70
N ASN A 739 -11.59 1.54 23.90
CA ASN A 739 -10.17 1.80 24.00
C ASN A 739 -9.93 2.76 25.19
N ILE A 740 -9.99 2.28 26.44
CA ILE A 740 -9.65 3.08 27.64
C ILE A 740 -8.14 2.98 27.87
N ARG A 741 -7.50 4.08 28.28
CA ARG A 741 -6.07 4.10 28.57
C ARG A 741 -5.80 3.13 29.71
N SER A 742 -5.10 2.04 29.45
CA SER A 742 -4.76 1.03 30.44
C SER A 742 -3.24 0.79 30.40
N PHE A 743 -2.57 0.99 31.52
CA PHE A 743 -1.17 0.61 31.65
C PHE A 743 -0.89 0.25 33.11
N LYS A 744 -0.69 -1.04 33.38
CA LYS A 744 -0.60 -1.57 34.74
C LYS A 744 0.82 -1.40 35.29
N THR A 745 1.13 -0.25 35.90
CA THR A 745 2.50 0.02 36.37
C THR A 745 2.97 -0.94 37.47
N SER A 746 2.04 -1.51 38.25
CA SER A 746 2.34 -2.53 39.26
C SER A 746 2.74 -3.88 38.66
N GLN A 747 2.29 -4.21 37.45
CA GLN A 747 2.65 -5.43 36.75
C GLN A 747 3.94 -5.20 35.96
N LYS A 748 5.04 -5.83 36.39
CA LYS A 748 6.35 -5.72 35.71
C LYS A 748 6.64 -6.89 34.78
N ASN A 749 6.11 -8.06 35.11
CA ASN A 749 6.20 -9.27 34.29
C ASN A 749 5.13 -9.22 33.20
N VAL A 750 5.59 -9.16 31.96
CA VAL A 750 4.76 -9.03 30.77
C VAL A 750 5.19 -10.06 29.73
N TRP A 751 4.32 -10.36 28.77
CA TRP A 751 4.60 -11.26 27.67
C TRP A 751 5.22 -10.48 26.53
N HIS A 752 6.49 -10.75 26.24
CA HIS A 752 7.25 -10.12 25.17
C HIS A 752 7.16 -10.93 23.90
N PHE A 753 7.09 -10.23 22.78
CA PHE A 753 7.12 -10.79 21.43
C PHE A 753 8.30 -10.19 20.69
N HIS A 754 8.96 -10.99 19.86
CA HIS A 754 9.88 -10.43 18.88
C HIS A 754 9.11 -9.48 17.93
N PRO A 755 9.45 -8.17 17.86
CA PRO A 755 8.63 -7.19 17.14
C PRO A 755 8.38 -7.51 15.67
N ILE A 756 9.41 -7.98 14.95
CA ILE A 756 9.25 -8.33 13.52
C ILE A 756 8.42 -9.60 13.33
N ALA A 757 8.71 -10.69 14.03
CA ALA A 757 7.94 -11.94 13.90
C ALA A 757 6.46 -11.75 14.26
N PHE A 758 6.17 -10.93 15.27
CA PHE A 758 4.80 -10.51 15.59
C PHE A 758 4.12 -9.83 14.39
N ILE A 759 4.80 -8.86 13.77
CA ILE A 759 4.27 -8.14 12.60
C ILE A 759 4.06 -9.08 11.41
N GLU A 760 5.01 -9.98 11.13
CA GLU A 760 4.88 -10.97 10.06
C GLU A 760 3.62 -11.83 10.25
N GLN A 761 3.44 -12.39 11.45
CA GLN A 761 2.29 -13.25 11.72
C GLN A 761 0.97 -12.48 11.62
N MET A 762 0.94 -11.27 12.17
CA MET A 762 -0.22 -10.38 12.04
C MET A 762 -0.54 -10.07 10.58
N LYS A 763 0.45 -9.85 9.71
CA LYS A 763 0.22 -9.63 8.27
C LYS A 763 -0.36 -10.86 7.56
N LEU A 764 -0.02 -12.07 8.01
CA LEU A 764 -0.64 -13.31 7.50
C LEU A 764 -2.13 -13.37 7.87
N ILE A 765 -2.49 -12.92 9.07
CA ILE A 765 -3.88 -12.89 9.59
C ILE A 765 -4.70 -11.80 8.91
N THR A 766 -4.19 -10.57 8.87
CA THR A 766 -4.88 -9.43 8.29
C THR A 766 -4.97 -9.51 6.77
N GLY A 767 -4.38 -10.55 6.16
CA GLY A 767 -4.53 -10.90 4.76
C GLY A 767 -4.19 -9.74 3.85
N GLY A 768 -2.90 -9.42 3.70
CA GLY A 768 -2.51 -8.44 2.68
C GLY A 768 -3.11 -8.82 1.33
N VAL A 769 -3.86 -7.91 0.71
CA VAL A 769 -4.40 -8.14 -0.64
C VAL A 769 -3.20 -8.36 -1.56
N ASN A 770 -3.09 -9.58 -2.06
CA ASN A 770 -2.03 -10.01 -2.97
C ASN A 770 -2.60 -10.54 -4.28
N HIS A 771 -3.81 -10.12 -4.61
CA HIS A 771 -4.52 -10.46 -5.83
C HIS A 771 -5.18 -9.21 -6.41
N THR A 772 -5.48 -9.29 -7.70
CA THR A 772 -6.22 -8.28 -8.46
C THR A 772 -7.66 -8.22 -7.96
N PHE A 773 -8.36 -7.10 -8.19
CA PHE A 773 -9.68 -6.88 -7.61
C PHE A 773 -10.71 -7.88 -8.16
N ASP A 774 -10.62 -8.18 -9.46
CA ASP A 774 -11.34 -9.25 -10.14
C ASP A 774 -10.88 -10.69 -9.81
N ASN A 775 -9.91 -10.86 -8.90
CA ASN A 775 -9.30 -12.13 -8.52
C ASN A 775 -8.59 -12.90 -9.65
N LYS A 776 -8.36 -12.28 -10.81
CA LYS A 776 -7.77 -12.96 -11.97
C LYS A 776 -6.30 -13.31 -11.80
N TYR A 777 -5.52 -12.45 -11.14
CA TYR A 777 -4.11 -12.71 -10.85
C TYR A 777 -3.84 -12.59 -9.36
N LYS A 778 -2.99 -13.48 -8.85
CA LYS A 778 -2.48 -13.49 -7.49
C LYS A 778 -0.97 -13.54 -7.56
N ALA A 779 -0.28 -12.68 -6.81
CA ALA A 779 1.18 -12.66 -6.79
C ALA A 779 1.73 -13.92 -6.10
N THR A 780 2.60 -14.66 -6.79
CA THR A 780 3.30 -15.84 -6.26
C THR A 780 4.82 -15.66 -6.40
N GLY A 781 5.58 -16.21 -5.45
CA GLY A 781 7.06 -16.26 -5.53
C GLY A 781 7.73 -14.89 -5.69
N ASN A 782 8.22 -14.59 -6.90
CA ASN A 782 8.94 -13.36 -7.25
C ASN A 782 8.13 -12.39 -8.12
N GLU A 783 6.82 -12.61 -8.28
CA GLU A 783 5.96 -11.73 -9.05
C GLU A 783 5.48 -10.53 -8.23
N VAL A 784 5.36 -9.39 -8.91
CA VAL A 784 4.73 -8.16 -8.42
C VAL A 784 3.73 -7.72 -9.47
N TYR A 785 2.56 -7.28 -9.03
CA TYR A 785 1.54 -6.73 -9.91
C TYR A 785 1.34 -5.25 -9.59
N ILE A 786 1.44 -4.42 -10.62
CA ILE A 786 0.87 -3.07 -10.68
C ILE A 786 -0.55 -3.24 -11.19
N ASN A 787 -1.51 -3.29 -10.29
CA ASN A 787 -2.91 -3.47 -10.62
C ASN A 787 -3.61 -2.12 -10.79
N VAL A 788 -4.31 -1.91 -11.89
CA VAL A 788 -4.96 -0.64 -12.24
C VAL A 788 -6.43 -0.90 -12.48
N ILE A 789 -7.28 -0.41 -11.58
CA ILE A 789 -8.72 -0.61 -11.66
C ILE A 789 -9.35 0.70 -12.07
N THR A 790 -10.15 0.67 -13.13
CA THR A 790 -10.71 1.89 -13.71
C THR A 790 -12.17 1.68 -14.13
N PRO A 791 -13.05 2.69 -13.94
CA PRO A 791 -14.44 2.54 -14.35
C PRO A 791 -14.54 2.31 -15.86
N LYS A 792 -15.48 1.47 -16.31
CA LYS A 792 -15.64 1.13 -17.75
C LYS A 792 -15.68 2.35 -18.68
N GLY A 793 -16.37 3.42 -18.26
CA GLY A 793 -16.50 4.67 -19.01
C GLY A 793 -15.25 5.57 -19.03
N ARG A 794 -14.25 5.29 -18.17
CA ARG A 794 -13.00 6.04 -18.01
C ARG A 794 -13.20 7.53 -17.70
N ASP A 795 -14.36 7.92 -17.18
CA ASP A 795 -14.70 9.31 -16.87
C ASP A 795 -14.15 9.76 -15.50
N LEU A 796 -13.91 8.79 -14.60
CA LEU A 796 -13.37 8.99 -13.26
C LEU A 796 -12.01 8.32 -13.12
N GLU A 797 -11.27 8.76 -12.11
CA GLU A 797 -10.05 8.10 -11.66
C GLU A 797 -10.39 6.78 -10.97
N GLY A 798 -9.39 5.90 -10.89
CA GLY A 798 -9.49 4.66 -10.14
C GLY A 798 -8.16 4.29 -9.45
N PRO A 799 -8.17 3.30 -8.54
CA PRO A 799 -6.97 2.89 -7.82
C PRO A 799 -5.91 2.26 -8.72
N LEU A 800 -4.65 2.63 -8.49
CA LEU A 800 -3.48 1.84 -8.87
C LEU A 800 -2.86 1.27 -7.60
N VAL A 801 -2.73 -0.06 -7.53
CA VAL A 801 -2.26 -0.79 -6.35
C VAL A 801 -1.12 -1.71 -6.76
N VAL A 802 0.04 -1.57 -6.12
CA VAL A 802 1.17 -2.50 -6.31
C VAL A 802 1.15 -3.50 -5.17
N PHE A 803 1.18 -4.79 -5.47
CA PHE A 803 1.26 -5.84 -4.47
C PHE A 803 2.18 -6.98 -4.92
N ASP A 804 2.73 -7.68 -3.94
CA ASP A 804 3.43 -8.95 -4.14
C ASP A 804 2.84 -10.04 -3.24
N SER A 805 3.48 -11.20 -3.14
CA SER A 805 2.98 -12.32 -2.35
C SER A 805 2.76 -11.99 -0.86
N SER A 806 3.46 -10.97 -0.33
CA SER A 806 3.34 -10.48 1.05
C SER A 806 2.16 -9.53 1.27
N GLY A 807 1.61 -8.95 0.20
CA GLY A 807 0.49 -8.00 0.25
C GLY A 807 0.77 -6.70 -0.52
N ILE A 808 0.01 -5.66 -0.19
CA ILE A 808 0.10 -4.36 -0.86
C ILE A 808 1.39 -3.62 -0.45
N LEU A 809 2.12 -3.16 -1.45
CA LEU A 809 3.37 -2.40 -1.33
C LEU A 809 3.16 -0.90 -1.59
N PHE A 810 2.20 -0.54 -2.45
CA PHE A 810 1.95 0.85 -2.84
C PHE A 810 0.51 1.04 -3.34
N LYS A 811 -0.04 2.23 -3.15
CA LYS A 811 -1.37 2.61 -3.62
C LYS A 811 -1.33 4.06 -4.11
N THR A 812 -2.02 4.35 -5.21
CA THR A 812 -2.21 5.72 -5.71
C THR A 812 -3.47 5.80 -6.58
N HIS A 813 -3.74 6.99 -7.12
CA HIS A 813 -4.83 7.26 -8.06
C HIS A 813 -4.30 7.25 -9.48
N SER A 814 -5.11 6.77 -10.40
CA SER A 814 -4.75 6.64 -11.81
C SER A 814 -5.91 6.99 -12.73
N LEU A 815 -5.57 7.39 -13.96
CA LEU A 815 -6.54 7.60 -15.03
C LEU A 815 -6.10 6.91 -16.32
N CYS A 816 -7.02 6.15 -16.90
CA CYS A 816 -6.80 5.32 -18.10
C CYS A 816 -7.67 5.78 -19.27
N ARG A 817 -7.84 7.09 -19.43
CA ARG A 817 -8.71 7.73 -20.42
C ARG A 817 -7.91 8.23 -21.61
N GLY A 818 -8.34 7.88 -22.81
CA GLY A 818 -7.87 8.42 -24.09
C GLY A 818 -8.76 9.53 -24.65
N SER A 819 -8.35 10.12 -25.77
CA SER A 819 -9.18 11.06 -26.53
C SER A 819 -10.25 10.38 -27.41
N SER A 820 -10.21 9.05 -27.50
CA SER A 820 -11.22 8.18 -28.11
C SER A 820 -11.58 7.02 -27.18
N SER A 821 -12.76 6.41 -27.31
CA SER A 821 -13.06 5.14 -26.62
C SER A 821 -12.45 3.92 -27.31
N ASP A 822 -11.92 4.08 -28.53
CA ASP A 822 -11.37 2.97 -29.30
C ASP A 822 -10.01 2.50 -28.74
N ARG A 823 -10.00 1.30 -28.16
CA ARG A 823 -8.83 0.73 -27.50
C ARG A 823 -7.87 0.02 -28.46
N PHE A 824 -8.23 -0.23 -29.72
CA PHE A 824 -7.57 -1.24 -30.54
C PHE A 824 -6.81 -0.71 -31.76
N THR A 825 -7.13 0.49 -32.25
CA THR A 825 -6.52 1.01 -33.49
C THR A 825 -5.02 1.29 -33.32
N GLY A 826 -4.22 0.83 -34.30
CA GLY A 826 -2.78 1.08 -34.37
C GLY A 826 -2.47 2.57 -34.49
N GLY A 827 -1.51 3.08 -33.71
CA GLY A 827 -1.25 4.52 -33.59
C GLY A 827 -2.43 5.35 -33.04
N GLY A 828 -3.48 4.71 -32.54
CA GLY A 828 -4.69 5.37 -32.07
C GLY A 828 -4.58 5.95 -30.66
N ASN A 829 -5.36 7.01 -30.40
CA ASN A 829 -5.32 7.81 -29.19
C ASN A 829 -6.38 7.44 -28.13
N GLY A 830 -6.98 6.25 -28.22
CA GLY A 830 -8.12 5.91 -27.40
C GLY A 830 -7.79 5.40 -25.99
N ASP A 831 -8.80 4.90 -25.27
CA ASP A 831 -8.64 4.47 -23.87
C ASP A 831 -7.56 3.39 -23.71
N THR A 832 -6.98 3.30 -22.51
CA THR A 832 -6.01 2.26 -22.19
C THR A 832 -6.68 0.88 -22.31
N PRO A 833 -6.13 -0.06 -23.11
CA PRO A 833 -6.61 -1.43 -23.18
C PRO A 833 -6.59 -2.12 -21.81
N THR A 834 -7.53 -3.02 -21.55
CA THR A 834 -7.48 -3.93 -20.39
C THR A 834 -6.53 -5.11 -20.65
N GLY A 835 -6.19 -5.87 -19.61
CA GLY A 835 -5.33 -7.05 -19.74
C GLY A 835 -3.95 -6.90 -19.11
N LYS A 836 -3.14 -7.95 -19.24
CA LYS A 836 -1.82 -8.07 -18.59
C LYS A 836 -0.73 -7.59 -19.54
N ALA A 837 0.21 -6.81 -19.01
CA ALA A 837 1.38 -6.31 -19.71
C ALA A 837 2.67 -6.60 -18.92
N SER A 838 3.78 -6.83 -19.63
CA SER A 838 5.12 -6.74 -19.04
C SER A 838 5.51 -5.28 -18.89
N THR A 839 6.35 -5.00 -17.89
CA THR A 839 6.79 -3.63 -17.59
C THR A 839 8.29 -3.45 -17.80
N SER A 840 8.69 -2.25 -18.23
CA SER A 840 10.07 -1.77 -18.18
C SER A 840 10.09 -0.33 -17.72
N TYR A 841 10.92 0.02 -16.72
CA TYR A 841 11.00 1.39 -16.22
C TYR A 841 12.19 2.10 -16.84
N ASP A 842 11.93 3.25 -17.46
CA ASP A 842 12.94 4.17 -17.94
C ASP A 842 12.85 5.46 -17.14
N SER A 843 13.86 5.72 -16.31
CA SER A 843 13.88 6.84 -15.36
C SER A 843 14.28 8.19 -15.98
N ILE A 844 14.70 8.20 -17.26
CA ILE A 844 15.20 9.40 -17.94
C ILE A 844 14.33 9.82 -19.13
N ARG A 845 13.55 8.90 -19.71
CA ARG A 845 12.71 9.18 -20.88
C ARG A 845 11.62 10.22 -20.59
N HIS A 846 11.48 11.20 -21.49
CA HIS A 846 10.55 12.33 -21.40
C HIS A 846 10.70 13.19 -20.12
N LYS A 847 11.83 13.09 -19.41
CA LYS A 847 12.08 13.86 -18.19
C LYS A 847 12.12 15.37 -18.49
N GLY A 848 11.29 16.13 -17.78
CA GLY A 848 11.17 17.58 -17.94
C GLY A 848 10.05 17.99 -18.90
N GLU A 849 9.45 17.04 -19.63
CA GLU A 849 8.30 17.34 -20.48
C GLU A 849 7.03 17.45 -19.65
N TYR A 850 6.29 18.56 -19.78
CA TYR A 850 5.07 18.78 -19.00
C TYR A 850 4.02 17.67 -19.15
N SER A 851 3.98 16.97 -20.27
CA SER A 851 3.05 15.86 -20.52
C SER A 851 3.40 14.56 -19.78
N TYR A 852 4.66 14.41 -19.37
CA TYR A 852 5.23 13.18 -18.81
C TYR A 852 5.85 13.35 -17.41
N GLY A 853 6.18 14.58 -17.03
CA GLY A 853 6.75 14.91 -15.73
C GLY A 853 8.27 14.70 -15.66
N ASN A 854 8.78 14.56 -14.43
CA ASN A 854 10.22 14.52 -14.15
C ASN A 854 10.75 13.12 -13.76
N TYR A 855 9.89 12.11 -13.77
CA TYR A 855 10.16 10.82 -13.13
C TYR A 855 10.12 9.65 -14.13
N GLY A 856 10.36 9.92 -15.41
CA GLY A 856 10.38 8.89 -16.43
C GLY A 856 9.00 8.24 -16.65
N LEU A 857 9.02 7.02 -17.19
CA LEU A 857 7.81 6.25 -17.45
C LEU A 857 8.06 4.75 -17.33
N ILE A 858 7.00 4.00 -17.04
CA ILE A 858 6.99 2.53 -17.08
C ILE A 858 6.31 2.10 -18.37
N ASP A 859 7.09 1.64 -19.35
CA ASP A 859 6.61 1.10 -20.62
C ASP A 859 5.81 -0.18 -20.39
N LEU A 860 4.68 -0.30 -21.10
CA LEU A 860 3.77 -1.45 -21.05
C LEU A 860 3.73 -2.16 -22.40
N ILE A 861 4.06 -3.46 -22.39
CA ILE A 861 3.96 -4.32 -23.58
C ILE A 861 2.92 -5.40 -23.33
N GLY A 862 1.90 -5.47 -24.19
CA GLY A 862 0.76 -6.35 -24.01
C GLY A 862 1.12 -7.83 -24.09
N LEU A 863 0.76 -8.59 -23.05
CA LEU A 863 0.94 -10.04 -22.98
C LEU A 863 -0.39 -10.77 -23.18
N GLU A 864 -1.48 -10.26 -22.60
CA GLU A 864 -2.81 -10.88 -22.58
C GLU A 864 -3.92 -9.82 -22.70
N GLY A 865 -5.16 -10.27 -22.95
CA GLY A 865 -6.34 -9.40 -23.00
C GLY A 865 -6.36 -8.42 -24.18
N GLU A 866 -7.05 -7.30 -24.00
CA GLU A 866 -7.14 -6.23 -25.02
C GLU A 866 -5.77 -5.66 -25.36
N PHE A 867 -4.86 -5.60 -24.39
CA PHE A 867 -3.47 -5.16 -24.57
C PHE A 867 -2.77 -5.96 -25.67
N LYS A 868 -2.87 -7.29 -25.65
CA LYS A 868 -2.27 -8.14 -26.69
C LYS A 868 -2.87 -7.85 -28.06
N LYS A 869 -4.20 -7.73 -28.14
CA LYS A 869 -4.91 -7.42 -29.40
C LYS A 869 -4.51 -6.05 -29.94
N ALA A 870 -4.44 -5.03 -29.10
CA ALA A 870 -4.02 -3.69 -29.47
C ALA A 870 -2.56 -3.68 -29.95
N THR A 871 -1.65 -4.37 -29.25
CA THR A 871 -0.26 -4.52 -29.69
C THR A 871 -0.17 -5.23 -31.04
N SER A 872 -0.94 -6.30 -31.28
CA SER A 872 -1.00 -6.98 -32.58
C SER A 872 -1.53 -6.09 -33.71
N ASN A 873 -2.41 -5.14 -33.40
CA ASN A 873 -2.91 -4.14 -34.34
C ASN A 873 -1.94 -2.97 -34.57
N GLY A 874 -0.73 -3.01 -34.02
CA GLY A 874 0.29 -1.95 -34.16
C GLY A 874 0.16 -0.80 -33.17
N ARG A 875 -0.59 -0.97 -32.07
CA ARG A 875 -0.64 0.02 -30.98
C ARG A 875 0.58 -0.13 -30.07
N ALA A 876 1.34 0.95 -29.91
CA ALA A 876 2.59 0.98 -29.13
C ALA A 876 2.72 2.27 -28.32
N GLY A 877 3.71 2.33 -27.42
CA GLY A 877 4.01 3.52 -26.61
C GLY A 877 3.07 3.77 -25.43
N ILE A 878 2.30 2.75 -25.01
CA ILE A 878 1.47 2.83 -23.82
C ILE A 878 2.36 2.68 -22.58
N ALA A 879 2.23 3.61 -21.64
CA ALA A 879 3.06 3.63 -20.44
C ALA A 879 2.30 4.12 -19.21
N ILE A 880 2.86 3.89 -18.02
CA ILE A 880 2.50 4.57 -16.79
C ILE A 880 3.41 5.78 -16.63
N HIS A 881 2.85 6.97 -16.49
CA HIS A 881 3.63 8.19 -16.32
C HIS A 881 2.86 9.28 -15.54
N CYS A 882 3.59 10.31 -15.12
CA CYS A 882 3.01 11.51 -14.54
C CYS A 882 2.94 12.68 -15.55
N GLY A 883 2.82 13.91 -15.08
CA GLY A 883 2.70 15.09 -15.91
C GLY A 883 1.64 16.04 -15.40
N HIS A 884 1.33 17.06 -16.17
CA HIS A 884 0.40 18.12 -15.77
C HIS A 884 -1.01 17.59 -15.43
N THR A 885 -1.58 18.13 -14.35
CA THR A 885 -2.89 17.74 -13.79
C THR A 885 -3.98 18.80 -14.00
N SER A 886 -3.69 19.89 -14.74
CA SER A 886 -4.74 20.83 -15.15
C SER A 886 -4.31 21.61 -16.39
N GLY A 887 -5.06 21.44 -17.50
CA GLY A 887 -5.03 22.23 -18.73
C GLY A 887 -3.64 22.55 -19.28
N TYR A 888 -3.29 22.01 -20.45
CA TYR A 888 -1.97 22.13 -21.11
C TYR A 888 -1.32 23.54 -21.04
N TYR A 889 -2.13 24.61 -21.00
CA TYR A 889 -1.73 26.02 -20.89
C TYR A 889 -1.05 26.44 -19.58
N LYS A 890 -1.12 25.66 -18.48
CA LYS A 890 -0.51 26.06 -17.20
C LYS A 890 0.96 25.70 -17.05
N LYS A 891 1.49 24.76 -17.86
CA LYS A 891 2.89 24.30 -17.80
C LYS A 891 3.37 24.10 -16.35
N SER A 892 2.64 23.30 -15.56
CA SER A 892 2.99 22.97 -14.17
C SER A 892 3.01 21.45 -13.99
N LEU A 893 3.96 20.98 -13.17
CA LEU A 893 4.10 19.59 -12.74
C LEU A 893 3.61 19.39 -11.30
N GLU A 894 2.95 20.39 -10.71
CA GLU A 894 2.31 20.27 -9.41
C GLU A 894 0.97 19.51 -9.54
N ASP A 895 0.65 18.69 -8.54
CA ASP A 895 -0.53 17.82 -8.51
C ASP A 895 -1.79 18.56 -8.00
N ILE A 896 -2.02 19.77 -8.54
CA ILE A 896 -3.05 20.71 -8.08
C ILE A 896 -4.44 20.45 -8.69
N GLY A 897 -4.54 19.64 -9.74
CA GLY A 897 -5.79 19.31 -10.42
C GLY A 897 -6.02 17.80 -10.50
N LYS A 898 -7.09 17.41 -11.19
CA LYS A 898 -7.41 16.00 -11.47
C LYS A 898 -6.50 15.44 -12.57
N LEU A 899 -6.31 14.14 -12.63
CA LEU A 899 -5.48 13.54 -13.68
C LEU A 899 -6.06 13.86 -15.08
N MET A 900 -5.17 14.17 -16.04
CA MET A 900 -5.58 14.52 -17.41
C MET A 900 -5.71 13.26 -18.29
N GLY A 901 -6.63 13.26 -19.26
CA GLY A 901 -6.75 12.18 -20.26
C GLY A 901 -5.56 12.14 -21.21
N THR A 902 -5.02 10.96 -21.47
CA THR A 902 -3.84 10.70 -22.30
C THR A 902 -4.26 10.33 -23.73
N HIS A 903 -3.34 9.77 -24.51
CA HIS A 903 -3.63 9.07 -25.76
C HIS A 903 -3.65 7.54 -25.61
N GLY A 904 -3.83 7.04 -24.37
CA GLY A 904 -3.88 5.62 -24.04
C GLY A 904 -2.98 5.20 -22.87
N CYS A 905 -2.08 6.07 -22.42
CA CYS A 905 -1.28 5.86 -21.21
C CYS A 905 -2.09 5.89 -19.92
N ILE A 906 -1.49 5.37 -18.85
CA ILE A 906 -1.99 5.42 -17.49
C ILE A 906 -1.34 6.63 -16.81
N ARG A 907 -2.15 7.64 -16.50
CA ARG A 907 -1.66 8.82 -15.78
C ARG A 907 -1.71 8.58 -14.28
N VAL A 908 -0.67 8.97 -13.56
CA VAL A 908 -0.63 9.07 -12.09
C VAL A 908 -0.10 10.46 -11.66
N TYR A 909 -0.22 10.78 -10.38
CA TYR A 909 0.31 12.04 -9.84
C TYR A 909 1.84 12.08 -9.85
N ASN A 910 2.44 13.26 -10.01
CA ASN A 910 3.89 13.45 -10.10
C ASN A 910 4.60 12.96 -8.84
N ASN A 911 4.11 13.33 -7.66
CA ASN A 911 4.70 12.88 -6.40
C ASN A 911 4.62 11.36 -6.23
N GLU A 912 3.55 10.75 -6.75
CA GLU A 912 3.32 9.32 -6.64
C GLU A 912 4.10 8.51 -7.69
N MET A 913 4.30 9.06 -8.90
CA MET A 913 5.18 8.45 -9.90
C MET A 913 6.62 8.38 -9.43
N LYS A 914 7.11 9.40 -8.71
CA LYS A 914 8.44 9.37 -8.11
C LYS A 914 8.60 8.15 -7.18
N LYS A 915 7.66 7.97 -6.25
CA LYS A 915 7.66 6.84 -5.31
C LYS A 915 7.50 5.50 -6.02
N LEU A 916 6.64 5.44 -7.04
CA LEU A 916 6.43 4.24 -7.84
C LEU A 916 7.70 3.83 -8.60
N GLY A 917 8.43 4.79 -9.17
CA GLY A 917 9.70 4.55 -9.85
C GLY A 917 10.83 4.11 -8.92
N GLU A 918 10.91 4.69 -7.71
CA GLU A 918 11.80 4.24 -6.64
C GLU A 918 11.49 2.79 -6.25
N LEU A 919 10.23 2.49 -5.92
CA LEU A 919 9.77 1.13 -5.59
C LEU A 919 10.04 0.13 -6.72
N TYR A 920 9.78 0.51 -7.97
CA TYR A 920 10.03 -0.35 -9.13
C TYR A 920 11.51 -0.74 -9.23
N SER A 921 12.40 0.24 -9.05
CA SER A 921 13.85 0.05 -9.13
C SER A 921 14.33 -0.89 -8.02
N ASP A 922 13.83 -0.69 -6.80
CA ASP A 922 14.12 -1.55 -5.65
C ASP A 922 13.67 -2.99 -5.90
N LEU A 923 12.45 -3.20 -6.38
CA LEU A 923 11.91 -4.53 -6.67
C LEU A 923 12.69 -5.23 -7.80
N LYS A 924 13.09 -4.49 -8.84
CA LYS A 924 13.95 -5.03 -9.90
C LYS A 924 15.33 -5.43 -9.38
N SER A 925 15.93 -4.65 -8.48
CA SER A 925 17.21 -5.01 -7.86
C SER A 925 17.14 -6.31 -7.05
N GLN A 926 15.96 -6.65 -6.53
CA GLN A 926 15.67 -7.91 -5.84
C GLN A 926 15.35 -9.09 -6.78
N GLY A 927 15.44 -8.89 -8.10
CA GLY A 927 15.14 -9.92 -9.10
C GLY A 927 13.64 -10.22 -9.27
N LYS A 928 12.76 -9.30 -8.87
CA LYS A 928 11.30 -9.46 -9.02
C LYS A 928 10.88 -9.29 -10.48
N LYS A 929 9.87 -10.06 -10.89
CA LYS A 929 9.16 -9.90 -12.17
C LYS A 929 7.95 -9.01 -11.94
N ILE A 930 7.90 -7.87 -12.62
CA ILE A 930 6.85 -6.88 -12.43
C ILE A 930 5.93 -6.93 -13.66
N TYR A 931 4.62 -7.02 -13.40
CA TYR A 931 3.57 -6.99 -14.41
C TYR A 931 2.64 -5.82 -14.13
N CYS A 932 1.99 -5.31 -15.17
CA CYS A 932 0.86 -4.40 -15.03
C CYS A 932 -0.41 -5.12 -15.45
N TYR A 933 -1.49 -5.00 -14.69
CA TYR A 933 -2.80 -5.53 -15.06
C TYR A 933 -3.85 -4.42 -14.96
N ILE A 934 -4.65 -4.26 -16.02
CA ILE A 934 -5.67 -3.22 -16.12
C ILE A 934 -7.05 -3.90 -16.13
N GLU A 935 -7.89 -3.49 -15.18
CA GLU A 935 -9.25 -3.98 -14.95
C GLU A 935 -10.29 -2.94 -15.35
N ASP A 936 -11.33 -3.37 -16.06
CA ASP A 936 -12.58 -2.59 -16.16
C ASP A 936 -13.47 -2.93 -14.97
N HIS A 937 -13.92 -1.90 -14.26
CA HIS A 937 -14.95 -2.03 -13.24
C HIS A 937 -16.28 -1.47 -13.76
N ASP A 938 -17.29 -2.33 -13.78
CA ASP A 938 -18.65 -2.00 -14.24
C ASP A 938 -19.55 -1.49 -13.09
N GLY A 939 -19.08 -1.56 -11.83
CA GLY A 939 -19.81 -1.11 -10.64
C GLY A 939 -19.42 0.30 -10.15
N ASP A 940 -19.83 0.66 -8.92
CA ASP A 940 -19.36 1.90 -8.30
C ASP A 940 -17.87 1.78 -7.96
N ILE A 941 -17.06 2.70 -8.50
CA ILE A 941 -15.62 2.73 -8.25
C ILE A 941 -15.28 2.96 -6.77
N ASN A 942 -16.20 3.54 -5.98
CA ASN A 942 -16.01 3.71 -4.53
C ASN A 942 -15.87 2.36 -3.80
N ASP A 943 -16.44 1.28 -4.32
CA ASP A 943 -16.30 -0.06 -3.74
C ASP A 943 -14.85 -0.55 -3.82
N VAL A 944 -14.17 -0.24 -4.94
CA VAL A 944 -12.77 -0.57 -5.16
C VAL A 944 -11.87 0.23 -4.22
N TYR A 945 -12.15 1.54 -4.06
CA TYR A 945 -11.45 2.40 -3.09
C TYR A 945 -11.59 1.88 -1.66
N LYS A 946 -12.80 1.45 -1.26
CA LYS A 946 -13.08 0.86 0.04
C LYS A 946 -12.34 -0.46 0.24
N PHE A 947 -12.35 -1.35 -0.75
CA PHE A 947 -11.67 -2.64 -0.70
C PHE A 947 -10.17 -2.51 -0.44
N TYR A 948 -9.52 -1.55 -1.12
CA TYR A 948 -8.09 -1.31 -0.96
C TYR A 948 -7.73 -0.35 0.18
N ASP A 949 -8.68 0.08 1.02
CA ASP A 949 -8.44 1.11 2.06
C ASP A 949 -7.69 2.33 1.49
N LEU A 950 -8.15 2.83 0.35
CA LEU A 950 -7.63 4.02 -0.32
C LEU A 950 -8.73 5.07 -0.39
N LYS A 951 -8.49 6.27 0.13
CA LYS A 951 -9.46 7.36 0.01
C LYS A 951 -9.55 7.83 -1.44
N ARG A 952 -10.77 8.06 -1.92
CA ARG A 952 -11.00 8.66 -3.23
C ARG A 952 -10.37 10.06 -3.30
N ASP A 953 -9.79 10.39 -4.44
CA ASP A 953 -9.19 11.71 -4.61
C ASP A 953 -10.27 12.80 -4.63
N ILE A 954 -10.15 13.76 -3.72
CA ILE A 954 -11.02 14.93 -3.64
C ILE A 954 -10.93 15.83 -4.89
N LYS A 955 -9.85 15.71 -5.67
CA LYS A 955 -9.64 16.45 -6.92
C LYS A 955 -10.42 15.82 -8.07
N ASP A 956 -10.71 14.53 -8.01
CA ASP A 956 -11.33 13.79 -9.11
C ASP A 956 -12.76 14.28 -9.39
N LYS A 957 -13.05 14.46 -10.67
CA LYS A 957 -14.36 14.87 -11.17
C LYS A 957 -14.60 14.19 -12.50
N SER A 958 -15.84 13.79 -12.72
CA SER A 958 -16.28 13.21 -14.00
C SER A 958 -15.84 14.08 -15.18
N ARG A 959 -15.34 13.41 -16.21
CA ARG A 959 -14.85 14.02 -17.45
C ARG A 959 -16.00 13.98 -18.46
N GLY A 960 -16.23 15.11 -19.14
CA GLY A 960 -17.30 15.23 -20.13
C GLY A 960 -16.97 14.55 -21.46
N ALA A 961 -17.72 14.91 -22.51
CA ALA A 961 -17.53 14.38 -23.86
C ALA A 961 -16.06 14.46 -24.32
N ARG A 962 -15.59 13.38 -24.95
CA ARG A 962 -14.23 13.29 -25.51
C ARG A 962 -14.11 14.28 -26.66
N SER A 963 -13.36 15.38 -26.47
CA SER A 963 -13.09 16.37 -27.53
C SER A 963 -11.66 16.23 -28.03
N ALA A 964 -11.41 16.44 -29.33
CA ALA A 964 -10.06 16.41 -29.90
C ALA A 964 -9.07 17.46 -29.32
N ASN A 965 -9.56 18.44 -28.54
CA ASN A 965 -8.80 19.52 -27.92
C ASN A 965 -8.53 19.35 -26.41
N GLN A 966 -8.69 18.14 -25.83
CA GLN A 966 -8.54 17.89 -24.38
C GLN A 966 -7.15 17.41 -23.97
#